data_AF-A0A9D8T0U7-F1
#
_entry.id   AF-A0A9D8T0U7-F1
#
_cell.length_a   1.000
_cell.length_b   1.000
_cell.length_c   1.000
_cell.angle_alpha   90.00
_cell.angle_beta   90.00
_cell.angle_gamma   90.00
#
_symmetry.space_group_name_H-M   'P 1'
#
loop_
_entity.id
_entity.type
_entity.pdbx_description
1 polymer ?
#
loop_
_entity_poly.entity_id
_entity_poly.type
_entity_poly.pdbx_seq_one_letter_code
_entity_poly.pdbx_strand_id
1 'polypeptide(L)'
;MVFQAILESETLRFTCEQPDNTSLRLKLASTPPNTPEQIWDYAELCCFSRQIPWKPESGAFREITCSEDAYGIIVLAETDLFRIRDHFSFHHNMLQINREWTILKDAEKIVLGTRFPLTCDPKEKITLPSVIYNDNPGSAPERLVPHLPSAPGDALVVEEHRLPIPGINREWQLADGSFCGLTLFTTPSQTPTGETWSLGLIRREDGAFDLLSLSGAVAFGKERDALYGAQNKLYSLPGFGYLDLKEGETLRKTLFVDLAVCPAEGRGFTTLIDQGIKLYQPKENPVLTLDEVISLKTNAMDHRWEDTPNGSGFHWITATPEEGNIYHGKSGFLYGWVGQSLRLAWCALTLGLHGDDRWMKRGITVLDHFARAPEAVTGLKYHFHDPVTDEWSENEARYKDRINSRQTGESLAHLAACLKLLCANGQAVKPEWEDTLRRGADFLLEPAHLNKHGIYPLFFLADGAPADDLINGAGTACIEALISAAEYFDDPVLQEGAFAILDRYYDVFLRTLEYPFSRATLDAACEDKESGLYFFLAAYRAYCRTGSEKHREYAQLSAKWISTFVYFWSVPFRPGTLCADNGFDSVFWPGVSVQNMHLDVYFPAYEVYDFGVRTGDDDLRRIGQGVMSAWSHGIVRYPGDWNLVTPGEQSEQFFQTNYMQGPFEQTIWRGGTNVWNPVWIVALVLSAALSFKYHNQ
;
A
#
# COMPACT_ATOMS: atom_id res chain seq x y z
N MET A 1 41.56 19.94 -16.20
CA MET A 1 40.13 19.94 -16.55
C MET A 1 40.03 19.60 -18.02
N VAL A 2 39.59 18.38 -18.30
CA VAL A 2 39.54 17.72 -19.61
C VAL A 2 38.17 17.96 -20.28
N PHE A 3 37.11 18.10 -19.48
CA PHE A 3 35.75 18.33 -19.95
C PHE A 3 34.90 18.99 -18.87
N GLN A 4 33.93 19.82 -19.27
CA GLN A 4 32.90 20.36 -18.39
C GLN A 4 31.61 20.57 -19.20
N ALA A 5 30.49 20.07 -18.69
CA ALA A 5 29.17 20.22 -19.31
C ALA A 5 28.08 20.47 -18.28
N ILE A 6 27.00 21.13 -18.71
CA ILE A 6 25.86 21.48 -17.87
C ILE A 6 24.58 21.10 -18.61
N LEU A 7 23.70 20.38 -17.92
CA LEU A 7 22.32 20.17 -18.33
C LEU A 7 21.41 20.97 -17.40
N GLU A 8 20.34 21.52 -17.94
CA GLU A 8 19.33 22.25 -17.18
C GLU A 8 17.93 21.76 -17.53
N SER A 9 17.07 21.73 -16.53
CA SER A 9 15.62 21.59 -16.64
C SER A 9 14.97 22.78 -15.94
N GLU A 10 13.64 22.80 -15.83
CA GLU A 10 12.94 23.89 -15.14
C GLU A 10 13.28 23.95 -13.65
N THR A 11 13.55 22.81 -13.02
CA THR A 11 13.72 22.69 -11.57
C THR A 11 15.07 22.15 -11.12
N LEU A 12 15.87 21.58 -12.04
CA LEU A 12 17.16 20.96 -11.72
C LEU A 12 18.26 21.40 -12.69
N ARG A 13 19.48 21.53 -12.17
CA ARG A 13 20.72 21.70 -12.91
C ARG A 13 21.66 20.55 -12.59
N PHE A 14 22.19 19.92 -13.63
CA PHE A 14 23.19 18.86 -13.52
C PHE A 14 24.50 19.31 -14.17
N THR A 15 25.63 19.12 -13.48
CA THR A 15 26.96 19.51 -13.95
C THR A 15 27.90 18.32 -13.90
N CYS A 16 28.68 18.16 -14.97
CA CYS A 16 29.70 17.14 -15.13
C CYS A 16 31.05 17.84 -15.25
N GLU A 17 31.99 17.54 -14.35
CA GLU A 17 33.34 18.12 -14.33
C GLU A 17 34.39 17.02 -14.35
N GLN A 18 35.18 16.96 -15.42
CA GLN A 18 36.26 15.97 -15.57
C GLN A 18 37.62 16.66 -15.34
N PRO A 19 38.25 16.53 -14.16
CA PRO A 19 39.55 17.15 -13.92
C PRO A 19 40.69 16.47 -14.70
N ASP A 20 40.66 15.14 -14.83
CA ASP A 20 41.63 14.29 -15.54
C ASP A 20 40.97 13.05 -16.21
N ASN A 21 41.76 12.17 -16.82
CA ASN A 21 41.26 11.01 -17.58
C ASN A 21 40.78 9.84 -16.70
N THR A 22 40.82 9.96 -15.38
CA THR A 22 40.49 8.85 -14.45
C THR A 22 39.47 9.23 -13.39
N SER A 23 39.12 10.51 -13.30
CA SER A 23 38.20 11.03 -12.29
C SER A 23 37.12 11.89 -12.94
N LEU A 24 35.92 11.82 -12.37
CA LEU A 24 34.78 12.61 -12.81
C LEU A 24 33.91 12.99 -11.62
N ARG A 25 33.64 14.29 -11.50
CA ARG A 25 32.74 14.84 -10.49
C ARG A 25 31.40 15.17 -11.12
N LEU A 26 30.33 14.68 -10.51
CA LEU A 26 28.96 14.97 -10.90
C LEU A 26 28.29 15.80 -9.81
N LYS A 27 27.43 16.74 -10.23
CA LYS A 27 26.73 17.63 -9.32
C LYS A 27 25.28 17.81 -9.76
N LEU A 28 24.34 17.66 -8.83
CA LEU A 28 22.92 17.92 -9.03
C LEU A 28 22.46 19.01 -8.04
N ALA A 29 21.78 20.04 -8.54
CA ALA A 29 21.27 21.15 -7.76
C ALA A 29 19.86 21.52 -8.19
N SER A 30 19.04 22.03 -7.26
CA SER A 30 17.74 22.63 -7.59
C SER A 30 17.90 23.99 -8.27
N THR A 31 16.89 24.38 -9.04
CA THR A 31 16.79 25.65 -9.75
C THR A 31 15.42 26.29 -9.44
N PRO A 32 15.36 27.40 -8.68
CA PRO A 32 16.47 28.07 -7.97
C PRO A 32 17.07 27.18 -6.87
N PRO A 33 18.32 27.47 -6.40
CA PRO A 33 19.07 26.62 -5.48
C PRO A 33 18.52 26.69 -4.06
N ASN A 34 17.40 26.02 -3.85
CA ASN A 34 16.67 25.97 -2.59
C ASN A 34 16.97 24.70 -1.78
N THR A 35 17.75 23.78 -2.35
CA THR A 35 18.19 22.53 -1.72
C THR A 35 19.71 22.45 -1.74
N PRO A 36 20.34 21.77 -0.77
CA PRO A 36 21.76 21.47 -0.83
C PRO A 36 22.12 20.71 -2.10
N GLU A 37 23.24 21.10 -2.70
CA GLU A 37 23.77 20.45 -3.89
C GLU A 37 24.21 19.03 -3.54
N GLN A 38 23.87 18.08 -4.40
CA GLN A 38 24.37 16.71 -4.30
C GLN A 38 25.59 16.58 -5.19
N ILE A 39 26.71 16.13 -4.60
CA ILE A 39 27.98 15.98 -5.30
C ILE A 39 28.42 14.53 -5.19
N TRP A 40 28.74 13.92 -6.33
CA TRP A 40 29.16 12.53 -6.40
C TRP A 40 30.47 12.39 -7.17
N ASP A 41 31.35 11.51 -6.68
CA ASP A 41 32.41 10.93 -7.49
C ASP A 41 31.81 9.82 -8.37
N TYR A 42 32.04 9.90 -9.67
CA TYR A 42 31.53 8.90 -10.62
C TYR A 42 32.04 7.48 -10.33
N ALA A 43 33.25 7.34 -9.79
CA ALA A 43 33.78 6.06 -9.32
C ALA A 43 32.93 5.46 -8.20
N GLU A 44 32.42 6.29 -7.31
CA GLU A 44 31.56 5.84 -6.21
C GLU A 44 30.14 5.53 -6.66
N LEU A 45 29.65 6.18 -7.72
CA LEU A 45 28.35 5.89 -8.34
C LEU A 45 28.30 4.53 -9.03
N CYS A 46 29.45 4.03 -9.47
CA CYS A 46 29.55 2.74 -10.13
C CYS A 46 29.97 1.70 -9.10
N CYS A 47 29.04 0.83 -8.69
CA CYS A 47 29.35 -0.23 -7.75
C CYS A 47 29.29 -1.61 -8.39
N PHE A 48 30.14 -2.51 -7.92
CA PHE A 48 30.09 -3.93 -8.29
C PHE A 48 30.55 -4.81 -7.12
N SER A 49 30.34 -6.11 -7.23
CA SER A 49 30.91 -7.10 -6.31
C SER A 49 31.23 -8.40 -7.02
N ARG A 50 32.31 -9.06 -6.61
CA ARG A 50 32.71 -10.40 -7.07
C ARG A 50 32.81 -11.40 -5.91
N GLN A 51 32.22 -11.04 -4.77
CA GLN A 51 32.30 -11.80 -3.52
C GLN A 51 30.92 -12.34 -3.16
N ILE A 52 30.89 -13.52 -2.53
CA ILE A 52 29.68 -14.09 -1.93
C ILE A 52 29.93 -14.24 -0.42
N PRO A 53 29.16 -13.56 0.45
CA PRO A 53 28.10 -12.59 0.12
C PRO A 53 28.67 -11.28 -0.46
N TRP A 54 27.81 -10.48 -1.09
CA TRP A 54 28.22 -9.31 -1.86
C TRP A 54 28.68 -8.20 -0.94
N LYS A 55 29.71 -7.50 -1.39
CA LYS A 55 30.27 -6.29 -0.78
C LYS A 55 30.46 -5.25 -1.87
N PRO A 56 29.78 -4.09 -1.81
CA PRO A 56 29.93 -3.07 -2.84
C PRO A 56 31.35 -2.52 -2.87
N GLU A 57 31.95 -2.54 -4.06
CA GLU A 57 33.24 -1.93 -4.36
C GLU A 57 33.02 -0.79 -5.36
N SER A 58 33.73 0.34 -5.20
CA SER A 58 33.72 1.44 -6.17
C SER A 58 34.42 1.04 -7.47
N GLY A 59 34.03 1.67 -8.59
CA GLY A 59 34.72 1.51 -9.86
C GLY A 59 36.17 2.01 -9.81
N ALA A 60 37.12 1.15 -10.18
CA ALA A 60 38.51 1.54 -10.41
C ALA A 60 38.73 1.71 -11.93
N PHE A 61 38.55 2.93 -12.43
CA PHE A 61 38.58 3.20 -13.86
C PHE A 61 40.00 3.46 -14.37
N ARG A 62 40.34 2.83 -15.49
CA ARG A 62 41.58 3.05 -16.25
C ARG A 62 41.49 4.31 -17.10
N GLU A 63 40.28 4.58 -17.61
CA GLU A 63 39.98 5.72 -18.46
C GLU A 63 38.51 6.11 -18.29
N ILE A 64 38.27 7.42 -18.25
CA ILE A 64 36.97 8.06 -18.34
C ILE A 64 37.03 9.07 -19.49
N THR A 65 36.03 9.06 -20.36
CA THR A 65 35.85 10.05 -21.43
C THR A 65 34.44 10.59 -21.38
N CYS A 66 34.32 11.90 -21.41
CA CYS A 66 33.03 12.58 -21.43
C CYS A 66 32.81 13.28 -22.77
N SER A 67 31.56 13.30 -23.23
CA SER A 67 31.13 14.00 -24.44
C SER A 67 29.68 14.45 -24.31
N GLU A 68 29.23 15.30 -25.21
CA GLU A 68 27.82 15.73 -25.29
C GLU A 68 27.23 15.27 -26.63
N ASP A 69 25.96 14.90 -26.60
CA ASP A 69 25.14 14.79 -27.80
C ASP A 69 24.00 15.82 -27.77
N ALA A 70 23.08 15.75 -28.74
CA ALA A 70 21.96 16.69 -28.82
C ALA A 70 20.96 16.56 -27.66
N TYR A 71 21.07 15.50 -26.86
CA TYR A 71 20.06 15.09 -25.87
C TYR A 71 20.62 14.99 -24.44
N GLY A 72 21.94 15.04 -24.25
CA GLY A 72 22.53 14.86 -22.94
C GLY A 72 24.05 14.72 -22.92
N ILE A 73 24.56 14.31 -21.76
CA ILE A 73 25.99 14.05 -21.52
C ILE A 73 26.23 12.54 -21.57
N ILE A 74 27.21 12.11 -22.35
CA ILE A 74 27.67 10.72 -22.42
C ILE A 74 28.96 10.58 -21.63
N VAL A 75 29.00 9.62 -20.70
CA VAL A 75 30.20 9.20 -19.99
C VAL A 75 30.54 7.78 -20.39
N LEU A 76 31.76 7.58 -20.89
CA LEU A 76 32.36 6.27 -21.13
C LEU A 76 33.44 6.04 -20.09
N ALA A 77 33.35 4.93 -19.36
CA ALA A 77 34.35 4.59 -18.34
C ALA A 77 34.72 3.11 -18.43
N GLU A 78 36.01 2.80 -18.34
CA GLU A 78 36.51 1.44 -18.54
C GLU A 78 37.27 0.92 -17.32
N THR A 79 36.89 -0.27 -16.85
CA THR A 79 37.63 -1.07 -15.86
C THR A 79 38.33 -2.24 -16.56
N ASP A 80 39.09 -3.06 -15.83
CA ASP A 80 39.64 -4.31 -16.37
C ASP A 80 38.58 -5.37 -16.75
N LEU A 81 37.35 -5.22 -16.24
CA LEU A 81 36.31 -6.25 -16.33
C LEU A 81 35.16 -5.87 -17.26
N PHE A 82 34.78 -4.60 -17.26
CA PHE A 82 33.65 -4.08 -18.02
C PHE A 82 33.87 -2.61 -18.39
N ARG A 83 33.17 -2.18 -19.43
CA ARG A 83 33.00 -0.78 -19.83
C ARG A 83 31.59 -0.33 -19.44
N ILE A 84 31.48 0.88 -18.92
CA ILE A 84 30.21 1.56 -18.65
C ILE A 84 30.00 2.66 -19.69
N ARG A 85 28.79 2.74 -20.22
CA ARG A 85 28.27 3.88 -20.96
C ARG A 85 27.06 4.44 -20.22
N ASP A 86 27.20 5.63 -19.65
CA ASP A 86 26.10 6.39 -19.08
C ASP A 86 25.67 7.50 -20.02
N HIS A 87 24.36 7.68 -20.17
CA HIS A 87 23.76 8.86 -20.79
C HIS A 87 22.90 9.59 -19.75
N PHE A 88 23.32 10.81 -19.43
CA PHE A 88 22.63 11.72 -18.51
C PHE A 88 21.76 12.68 -19.31
N SER A 89 20.47 12.75 -18.98
CA SER A 89 19.49 13.65 -19.61
C SER A 89 18.41 14.03 -18.59
N PHE A 90 17.50 14.95 -18.95
CA PHE A 90 16.32 15.24 -18.13
C PHE A 90 15.06 14.64 -18.73
N HIS A 91 14.24 14.02 -17.88
CA HIS A 91 12.93 13.49 -18.24
C HIS A 91 11.91 13.85 -17.16
N HIS A 92 10.84 14.56 -17.53
CA HIS A 92 9.87 15.11 -16.57
C HIS A 92 10.53 15.84 -15.38
N ASN A 93 11.54 16.67 -15.66
CA ASN A 93 12.33 17.41 -14.67
C ASN A 93 13.11 16.54 -13.66
N MET A 94 13.26 15.23 -13.91
CA MET A 94 14.14 14.35 -13.14
C MET A 94 15.42 14.04 -13.94
N LEU A 95 16.56 13.93 -13.26
CA LEU A 95 17.82 13.51 -13.90
C LEU A 95 17.70 12.02 -14.26
N GLN A 96 17.60 11.72 -15.55
CA GLN A 96 17.62 10.37 -16.08
C GLN A 96 19.06 9.92 -16.33
N ILE A 97 19.36 8.69 -15.90
CA ILE A 97 20.64 8.01 -16.12
C ILE A 97 20.34 6.69 -16.86
N ASN A 98 20.72 6.61 -18.13
CA ASN A 98 20.68 5.36 -18.89
C ASN A 98 22.07 4.72 -18.85
N ARG A 99 22.23 3.68 -18.02
CA ARG A 99 23.49 2.97 -17.83
C ARG A 99 23.52 1.68 -18.61
N GLU A 100 24.61 1.45 -19.33
CA GLU A 100 24.92 0.20 -20.01
C GLU A 100 26.30 -0.31 -19.56
N TRP A 101 26.37 -1.57 -19.14
CA TRP A 101 27.61 -2.30 -18.93
C TRP A 101 27.88 -3.19 -20.14
N THR A 102 29.09 -3.16 -20.68
CA THR A 102 29.60 -4.11 -21.66
C THR A 102 30.73 -4.91 -21.02
N ILE A 103 30.60 -6.23 -20.96
CA ILE A 103 31.58 -7.10 -20.32
C ILE A 103 32.80 -7.28 -21.23
N LEU A 104 33.98 -6.97 -20.71
CA LEU A 104 35.26 -7.05 -21.43
C LEU A 104 36.01 -8.35 -21.15
N LYS A 105 35.64 -9.05 -20.08
CA LYS A 105 36.20 -10.35 -19.70
C LYS A 105 35.16 -11.14 -18.92
N ASP A 106 35.11 -12.45 -19.15
CA ASP A 106 34.26 -13.38 -18.41
C ASP A 106 34.28 -13.09 -16.89
N ALA A 107 33.09 -12.93 -16.34
CA ALA A 107 32.84 -12.54 -14.96
C ALA A 107 31.81 -13.48 -14.34
N GLU A 108 32.28 -14.40 -13.50
CA GLU A 108 31.40 -15.28 -12.73
C GLU A 108 31.01 -14.63 -11.40
N LYS A 109 29.77 -14.88 -10.97
CA LYS A 109 29.22 -14.43 -9.68
C LYS A 109 29.44 -12.94 -9.44
N ILE A 110 29.10 -12.13 -10.44
CA ILE A 110 29.19 -10.67 -10.35
C ILE A 110 27.84 -10.07 -9.98
N VAL A 111 27.88 -9.04 -9.13
CA VAL A 111 26.79 -8.10 -8.92
C VAL A 111 27.22 -6.78 -9.53
N LEU A 112 26.38 -6.19 -10.38
CA LEU A 112 26.58 -4.85 -10.95
C LEU A 112 25.55 -3.90 -10.35
N GLY A 113 25.90 -2.63 -10.20
CA GLY A 113 24.93 -1.68 -9.65
C GLY A 113 25.34 -0.22 -9.73
N THR A 114 24.43 0.58 -9.21
CA THR A 114 24.62 2.02 -8.99
C THR A 114 24.44 2.30 -7.51
N ARG A 115 25.36 3.08 -6.94
CA ARG A 115 25.34 3.48 -5.53
C ARG A 115 25.26 4.99 -5.45
N PHE A 116 24.31 5.58 -4.72
CA PHE A 116 24.25 7.02 -4.50
C PHE A 116 24.65 7.34 -3.06
N PRO A 117 25.87 7.84 -2.84
CA PRO A 117 26.25 8.32 -1.53
C PRO A 117 25.42 9.54 -1.14
N LEU A 118 24.79 9.47 0.03
CA LEU A 118 24.07 10.59 0.61
C LEU A 118 24.82 11.17 1.81
N THR A 119 24.54 12.43 2.12
CA THR A 119 25.00 13.07 3.36
C THR A 119 24.19 12.58 4.55
N CYS A 120 24.79 12.51 5.74
CA CYS A 120 24.06 12.29 6.99
C CYS A 120 23.45 13.60 7.45
N ASP A 121 22.13 13.64 7.66
CA ASP A 121 21.40 14.85 8.06
C ASP A 121 20.47 14.56 9.25
N PRO A 122 20.21 15.56 10.10
CA PRO A 122 19.28 15.40 11.21
C PRO A 122 17.84 15.17 10.71
N LYS A 123 17.09 14.36 11.47
CA LYS A 123 15.66 14.06 11.24
C LYS A 123 15.34 13.50 9.84
N GLU A 124 16.22 12.68 9.29
CA GLU A 124 15.92 12.01 8.04
C GLU A 124 14.72 11.06 8.16
N LYS A 125 13.93 10.98 7.09
CA LYS A 125 12.82 10.04 6.95
C LYS A 125 12.97 9.32 5.62
N ILE A 126 12.92 7.99 5.66
CA ILE A 126 13.06 7.17 4.47
C ILE A 126 11.71 6.54 4.16
N THR A 127 11.32 6.56 2.89
CA THR A 127 10.16 5.80 2.41
C THR A 127 10.58 4.90 1.26
N LEU A 128 10.32 3.61 1.43
CA LEU A 128 10.42 2.59 0.40
C LEU A 128 9.02 1.97 0.27
N PRO A 129 8.26 2.26 -0.80
CA PRO A 129 6.85 1.87 -0.96
C PRO A 129 6.57 0.41 -0.56
N SER A 130 5.59 0.22 0.32
CA SER A 130 5.19 -1.08 0.91
C SER A 130 6.24 -1.81 1.76
N VAL A 131 7.43 -1.24 2.00
CA VAL A 131 8.54 -1.91 2.70
C VAL A 131 9.02 -1.12 3.92
N ILE A 132 9.26 0.19 3.78
CA ILE A 132 9.72 1.07 4.85
C ILE A 132 8.91 2.36 4.83
N TYR A 133 8.34 2.72 5.97
CA TYR A 133 7.84 4.06 6.25
C TYR A 133 8.55 4.56 7.51
N ASN A 134 9.51 5.47 7.31
CA ASN A 134 10.50 5.86 8.30
C ASN A 134 11.38 4.68 8.74
N ASP A 135 11.05 4.02 9.86
CA ASP A 135 11.69 2.79 10.35
C ASP A 135 10.66 1.74 10.79
N ASN A 136 9.43 1.87 10.30
CA ASN A 136 8.30 1.03 10.68
C ASN A 136 8.06 0.96 12.22
N PRO A 137 7.97 2.10 12.94
CA PRO A 137 7.86 2.13 14.40
C PRO A 137 6.54 1.59 14.95
N GLY A 138 5.52 1.44 14.10
CA GLY A 138 4.27 0.74 14.37
C GLY A 138 4.44 -0.75 14.63
N SER A 139 5.59 -1.30 14.21
CA SER A 139 5.84 -2.73 14.22
C SER A 139 5.97 -3.32 15.61
N ALA A 140 5.33 -4.46 15.84
CA ALA A 140 5.45 -5.17 17.11
C ALA A 140 6.83 -5.83 17.21
N PRO A 141 7.54 -5.71 18.34
CA PRO A 141 8.94 -6.17 18.44
C PRO A 141 9.16 -7.65 18.13
N GLU A 142 8.14 -8.49 18.32
CA GLU A 142 8.18 -9.93 18.05
C GLU A 142 7.94 -10.29 16.58
N ARG A 143 7.55 -9.32 15.74
CA ARG A 143 7.29 -9.53 14.32
C ARG A 143 8.53 -9.24 13.51
N LEU A 144 8.87 -10.15 12.61
CA LEU A 144 9.92 -9.92 11.65
C LEU A 144 9.34 -9.11 10.49
N VAL A 145 9.75 -7.84 10.40
CA VAL A 145 9.44 -6.91 9.33
C VAL A 145 10.69 -6.14 8.91
N PRO A 146 10.75 -5.57 7.70
CA PRO A 146 11.84 -4.69 7.31
C PRO A 146 12.02 -3.52 8.29
N HIS A 147 13.27 -3.25 8.64
CA HIS A 147 13.69 -2.05 9.37
C HIS A 147 14.89 -1.43 8.65
N LEU A 148 15.12 -0.15 8.89
CA LEU A 148 16.32 0.52 8.43
C LEU A 148 17.57 -0.16 9.04
N PRO A 149 18.63 -0.33 8.26
CA PRO A 149 19.90 -0.85 8.75
C PRO A 149 20.48 0.02 9.88
N SER A 150 20.77 -0.60 11.02
CA SER A 150 21.19 0.12 12.24
C SER A 150 22.72 0.17 12.42
N ALA A 151 23.45 -0.87 12.00
CA ALA A 151 24.91 -0.92 12.12
C ALA A 151 25.61 -0.68 10.76
N PRO A 152 26.83 -0.11 10.74
CA PRO A 152 27.63 0.01 9.53
C PRO A 152 27.77 -1.33 8.79
N GLY A 153 27.53 -1.30 7.48
CA GLY A 153 27.54 -2.49 6.63
C GLY A 153 26.21 -3.24 6.59
N ASP A 154 25.28 -3.06 7.53
CA ASP A 154 23.93 -3.62 7.38
C ASP A 154 23.22 -2.99 6.16
N ALA A 155 22.37 -3.75 5.49
CA ALA A 155 21.62 -3.27 4.33
C ALA A 155 20.20 -3.81 4.29
N LEU A 156 19.30 -3.03 3.72
CA LEU A 156 17.99 -3.46 3.30
C LEU A 156 17.91 -3.24 1.80
N VAL A 157 17.95 -4.34 1.04
CA VAL A 157 17.89 -4.32 -0.43
C VAL A 157 16.89 -5.35 -0.87
N VAL A 158 15.85 -4.91 -1.56
CA VAL A 158 14.67 -5.70 -1.92
C VAL A 158 14.53 -5.76 -3.43
N GLU A 159 13.95 -6.84 -3.94
CA GLU A 159 13.65 -6.96 -5.36
C GLU A 159 12.67 -5.87 -5.80
N GLU A 160 12.85 -5.31 -7.00
CA GLU A 160 11.97 -4.25 -7.53
C GLU A 160 10.51 -4.68 -7.56
N HIS A 161 10.21 -5.95 -7.86
CA HIS A 161 8.84 -6.47 -7.84
C HIS A 161 8.14 -6.34 -6.48
N ARG A 162 8.86 -6.06 -5.38
CA ARG A 162 8.24 -5.77 -4.07
C ARG A 162 7.75 -4.34 -3.94
N LEU A 163 8.19 -3.45 -4.81
CA LEU A 163 7.91 -2.03 -4.74
C LEU A 163 6.75 -1.71 -5.70
N PRO A 164 5.58 -1.30 -5.17
CA PRO A 164 4.47 -0.85 -6.00
C PRO A 164 4.89 0.33 -6.90
N ILE A 165 5.76 1.18 -6.37
CA ILE A 165 6.43 2.27 -7.08
C ILE A 165 7.93 2.06 -6.89
N PRO A 166 8.66 1.60 -7.92
CA PRO A 166 10.10 1.30 -7.83
C PRO A 166 10.93 2.56 -7.60
N GLY A 167 11.04 2.94 -6.33
CA GLY A 167 11.77 4.11 -5.90
C GLY A 167 11.96 4.17 -4.40
N ILE A 168 12.94 4.96 -3.97
CA ILE A 168 13.26 5.26 -2.58
C ILE A 168 13.28 6.77 -2.40
N ASN A 169 12.50 7.27 -1.44
CA ASN A 169 12.53 8.66 -1.03
C ASN A 169 13.31 8.80 0.28
N ARG A 170 14.16 9.82 0.33
CA ARG A 170 14.74 10.34 1.57
C ARG A 170 14.34 11.80 1.72
N GLU A 171 13.72 12.13 2.84
CA GLU A 171 13.49 13.49 3.30
C GLU A 171 14.47 13.82 4.43
N TRP A 172 14.92 15.07 4.54
CA TRP A 172 15.69 15.55 5.69
C TRP A 172 15.45 17.03 5.98
N GLN A 173 15.84 17.46 7.19
CA GLN A 173 15.74 18.85 7.63
C GLN A 173 17.01 19.64 7.26
N LEU A 174 16.81 20.86 6.76
CA LEU A 174 17.86 21.84 6.48
C LEU A 174 18.21 22.67 7.72
N ALA A 175 19.37 23.32 7.68
CA ALA A 175 19.87 24.14 8.80
C ALA A 175 18.94 25.30 9.18
N ASP A 176 18.12 25.80 8.25
CA ASP A 176 17.12 26.85 8.48
C ASP A 176 15.76 26.31 8.99
N GLY A 177 15.65 24.98 9.14
CA GLY A 177 14.44 24.30 9.61
C GLY A 177 13.48 23.85 8.52
N SER A 178 13.68 24.26 7.27
CA SER A 178 12.90 23.77 6.11
C SER A 178 13.26 22.32 5.77
N PHE A 179 12.47 21.68 4.90
CA PHE A 179 12.66 20.28 4.53
C PHE A 179 12.91 20.16 3.03
N CYS A 180 13.70 19.17 2.64
CA CYS A 180 13.85 18.78 1.25
C CYS A 180 13.97 17.26 1.15
N GLY A 181 13.91 16.74 -0.07
CA GLY A 181 14.02 15.32 -0.32
C GLY A 181 14.65 14.98 -1.64
N LEU A 182 15.23 13.78 -1.69
CA LEU A 182 15.78 13.15 -2.87
C LEU A 182 15.04 11.84 -3.10
N THR A 183 14.56 11.63 -4.32
CA THR A 183 13.90 10.39 -4.72
C THR A 183 14.67 9.74 -5.84
N LEU A 184 15.10 8.50 -5.62
CA LEU A 184 15.70 7.65 -6.66
C LEU A 184 14.63 6.70 -7.17
N PHE A 185 14.31 6.75 -8.46
CA PHE A 185 13.48 5.78 -9.16
C PHE A 185 14.29 4.89 -10.09
N THR A 186 13.74 3.73 -10.44
CA THR A 186 14.32 2.83 -11.44
C THR A 186 13.27 2.38 -12.44
N THR A 187 13.63 2.23 -13.72
CA THR A 187 12.77 1.50 -14.65
C THR A 187 12.87 0.01 -14.36
N PRO A 188 11.78 -0.67 -13.97
CA PRO A 188 11.84 -2.08 -13.61
C PRO A 188 12.25 -2.94 -14.80
N SER A 189 13.09 -3.93 -14.54
CA SER A 189 13.57 -4.84 -15.59
C SER A 189 14.02 -6.16 -14.99
N GLN A 190 14.07 -7.21 -15.81
CA GLN A 190 14.63 -8.50 -15.45
C GLN A 190 16.09 -8.59 -15.89
N THR A 191 16.89 -9.32 -15.12
CA THR A 191 18.25 -9.70 -15.48
C THR A 191 18.23 -11.01 -16.29
N PRO A 192 19.37 -11.47 -16.85
CA PRO A 192 19.43 -12.74 -17.58
C PRO A 192 18.99 -13.97 -16.77
N THR A 193 18.96 -13.89 -15.43
CA THR A 193 18.48 -14.99 -14.56
C THR A 193 16.96 -15.07 -14.49
N GLY A 194 16.23 -14.07 -14.99
CA GLY A 194 14.78 -13.94 -14.85
C GLY A 194 14.32 -13.29 -13.53
N GLU A 195 15.23 -12.97 -12.63
CA GLU A 195 14.95 -12.14 -11.45
C GLU A 195 14.95 -10.64 -11.81
N THR A 196 14.22 -9.83 -11.05
CA THR A 196 14.24 -8.37 -11.25
C THR A 196 15.53 -7.78 -10.68
N TRP A 197 15.86 -6.55 -11.08
CA TRP A 197 16.83 -5.76 -10.31
C TRP A 197 16.31 -5.55 -8.87
N SER A 198 17.16 -5.00 -8.02
CA SER A 198 16.85 -4.72 -6.62
C SER A 198 17.21 -3.28 -6.25
N LEU A 199 16.47 -2.73 -5.28
CA LEU A 199 16.60 -1.35 -4.80
C LEU A 199 16.64 -1.35 -3.27
N GLY A 200 17.40 -0.43 -2.69
CA GLY A 200 17.42 -0.28 -1.24
C GLY A 200 18.54 0.62 -0.75
N LEU A 201 19.07 0.32 0.43
CA LEU A 201 20.08 1.13 1.09
C LEU A 201 21.03 0.32 1.98
N ILE A 202 22.22 0.85 2.20
CA ILE A 202 23.25 0.31 3.09
C ILE A 202 23.73 1.40 4.06
N ARG A 203 23.94 1.04 5.32
CA ARG A 203 24.47 1.94 6.35
C ARG A 203 25.98 2.07 6.22
N ARG A 204 26.47 3.31 6.21
CA ARG A 204 27.91 3.63 6.21
C ARG A 204 28.50 3.72 7.60
N GLU A 205 29.83 3.71 7.65
CA GLU A 205 30.63 3.91 8.87
C GLU A 205 30.35 5.26 9.56
N ASP A 206 30.10 6.32 8.79
CA ASP A 206 29.77 7.65 9.30
C ASP A 206 28.29 7.81 9.68
N GLY A 207 27.50 6.74 9.56
CA GLY A 207 26.08 6.72 9.86
C GLY A 207 25.18 7.22 8.74
N ALA A 208 25.70 7.68 7.61
CA ALA A 208 24.89 8.00 6.44
C ALA A 208 24.35 6.73 5.77
N PHE A 209 23.41 6.89 4.84
CA PHE A 209 22.97 5.82 3.94
C PHE A 209 23.50 6.03 2.53
N ASP A 210 23.90 4.95 1.87
CA ASP A 210 24.02 4.92 0.43
C ASP A 210 22.76 4.26 -0.15
N LEU A 211 22.14 4.88 -1.16
CA LEU A 211 21.07 4.23 -1.93
C LEU A 211 21.70 3.27 -2.94
N LEU A 212 21.09 2.11 -3.14
CA LEU A 212 21.60 1.06 -4.00
C LEU A 212 20.56 0.62 -5.03
N SER A 213 20.97 0.50 -6.29
CA SER A 213 20.27 -0.23 -7.35
C SER A 213 21.19 -1.34 -7.85
N LEU A 214 20.90 -2.60 -7.55
CA LEU A 214 21.76 -3.76 -7.85
C LEU A 214 21.11 -4.71 -8.85
N SER A 215 21.93 -5.50 -9.52
CA SER A 215 21.52 -6.48 -10.54
C SER A 215 20.83 -7.73 -9.97
N GLY A 216 20.02 -7.58 -8.92
CA GLY A 216 19.19 -8.62 -8.31
C GLY A 216 19.62 -9.06 -6.91
N ALA A 217 20.81 -8.66 -6.45
CA ALA A 217 21.28 -9.02 -5.11
C ALA A 217 20.42 -8.38 -4.01
N VAL A 218 20.15 -9.12 -2.93
CA VAL A 218 19.25 -8.70 -1.84
C VAL A 218 19.94 -8.71 -0.48
N ALA A 219 19.35 -8.03 0.49
CA ALA A 219 19.80 -8.03 1.88
C ALA A 219 18.68 -7.65 2.83
N PHE A 220 18.76 -8.20 4.05
CA PHE A 220 17.83 -7.90 5.14
C PHE A 220 18.60 -7.74 6.46
N GLY A 221 18.86 -6.49 6.83
CA GLY A 221 19.71 -6.14 7.97
C GLY A 221 21.14 -6.64 7.77
N LYS A 222 21.62 -7.46 8.70
CA LYS A 222 22.95 -8.09 8.63
C LYS A 222 23.04 -9.24 7.64
N GLU A 223 21.92 -9.83 7.24
CA GLU A 223 21.88 -11.02 6.39
C GLU A 223 21.91 -10.59 4.92
N ARG A 224 23.02 -10.86 4.24
CA ARG A 224 23.13 -10.76 2.79
C ARG A 224 22.52 -11.98 2.13
N ASP A 225 22.10 -11.82 0.87
CA ASP A 225 21.47 -12.89 0.09
C ASP A 225 20.24 -13.48 0.79
N ALA A 226 19.51 -12.62 1.51
CA ALA A 226 18.33 -13.01 2.26
C ALA A 226 17.15 -12.10 1.91
N LEU A 227 15.97 -12.70 1.80
CA LEU A 227 14.73 -11.99 1.50
C LEU A 227 13.61 -12.36 2.48
N TYR A 228 12.70 -11.41 2.71
CA TYR A 228 11.48 -11.61 3.49
C TYR A 228 10.45 -12.36 2.65
N GLY A 229 10.53 -13.70 2.68
CA GLY A 229 9.84 -14.58 1.74
C GLY A 229 8.55 -15.21 2.24
N ALA A 230 8.21 -15.02 3.50
CA ALA A 230 6.87 -15.32 4.01
C ALA A 230 6.58 -14.50 5.28
N GLN A 231 5.32 -14.48 5.70
CA GLN A 231 4.90 -13.75 6.90
C GLN A 231 5.79 -14.14 8.10
N ASN A 232 6.47 -13.14 8.69
CA ASN A 232 7.43 -13.31 9.80
C ASN A 232 8.60 -14.27 9.51
N LYS A 233 9.01 -14.47 8.25
CA LYS A 233 10.06 -15.44 7.91
C LYS A 233 11.04 -14.91 6.87
N LEU A 234 12.32 -14.97 7.25
CA LEU A 234 13.45 -14.73 6.36
C LEU A 234 13.87 -16.02 5.65
N TYR A 235 14.22 -15.91 4.37
CA TYR A 235 14.82 -16.98 3.59
C TYR A 235 16.23 -16.59 3.19
N SER A 236 17.22 -17.38 3.59
CA SER A 236 18.59 -17.27 3.10
C SER A 236 18.71 -18.01 1.77
N LEU A 237 19.17 -17.31 0.74
CA LEU A 237 19.32 -17.78 -0.63
C LEU A 237 20.75 -17.44 -1.12
N PRO A 238 21.81 -18.09 -0.61
CA PRO A 238 23.20 -17.76 -0.94
C PRO A 238 23.43 -17.72 -2.46
N GLY A 239 24.00 -16.62 -2.97
CA GLY A 239 24.21 -16.45 -4.40
C GLY A 239 22.97 -16.00 -5.19
N PHE A 240 21.87 -15.61 -4.53
CA PHE A 240 20.70 -15.03 -5.20
C PHE A 240 21.00 -13.66 -5.83
N GLY A 241 20.63 -13.48 -7.10
CA GLY A 241 20.82 -12.22 -7.82
C GLY A 241 22.24 -12.00 -8.38
N TYR A 242 23.10 -13.02 -8.32
CA TYR A 242 24.43 -12.99 -8.93
C TYR A 242 24.37 -13.43 -10.38
N LEU A 243 25.25 -12.84 -11.19
CA LEU A 243 25.28 -13.06 -12.63
C LEU A 243 26.57 -13.77 -13.04
N ASP A 244 26.45 -14.70 -13.99
CA ASP A 244 27.58 -15.21 -14.74
C ASP A 244 27.51 -14.61 -16.13
N LEU A 245 28.45 -13.71 -16.43
CA LEU A 245 28.44 -12.93 -17.66
C LEU A 245 29.67 -13.24 -18.53
N LYS A 246 29.44 -13.30 -19.84
CA LYS A 246 30.46 -13.57 -20.86
C LYS A 246 30.96 -12.30 -21.51
N GLU A 247 32.21 -12.36 -21.97
CA GLU A 247 32.78 -11.28 -22.79
C GLU A 247 31.84 -10.92 -23.96
N GLY A 248 31.59 -9.63 -24.12
CA GLY A 248 30.67 -9.07 -25.12
C GLY A 248 29.22 -8.96 -24.69
N GLU A 249 28.80 -9.57 -23.56
CA GLU A 249 27.44 -9.39 -23.05
C GLU A 249 27.21 -7.98 -22.52
N THR A 250 25.95 -7.53 -22.61
CA THR A 250 25.54 -6.21 -22.18
C THR A 250 24.40 -6.25 -21.18
N LEU A 251 24.48 -5.45 -20.12
CA LEU A 251 23.39 -5.19 -19.19
C LEU A 251 23.01 -3.72 -19.21
N ARG A 252 21.74 -3.42 -18.96
CA ARG A 252 21.22 -2.05 -18.96
C ARG A 252 20.38 -1.79 -17.74
N LYS A 253 20.45 -0.56 -17.23
CA LYS A 253 19.56 -0.06 -16.19
C LYS A 253 19.29 1.42 -16.40
N THR A 254 18.03 1.80 -16.25
CA THR A 254 17.61 3.21 -16.26
C THR A 254 17.22 3.62 -14.85
N LEU A 255 17.74 4.77 -14.41
CA LEU A 255 17.49 5.38 -13.11
C LEU A 255 17.04 6.82 -13.29
N PHE A 256 16.27 7.34 -12.34
CA PHE A 256 15.87 8.75 -12.28
C PHE A 256 16.13 9.31 -10.90
N VAL A 257 16.67 10.52 -10.82
CA VAL A 257 16.89 11.23 -9.56
C VAL A 257 16.10 12.52 -9.56
N ASP A 258 15.19 12.64 -8.61
CA ASP A 258 14.47 13.87 -8.29
C ASP A 258 15.04 14.51 -7.02
N LEU A 259 15.13 15.84 -7.00
CA LEU A 259 15.57 16.62 -5.85
C LEU A 259 14.58 17.78 -5.66
N ALA A 260 13.83 17.75 -4.57
CA ALA A 260 12.70 18.64 -4.36
C ALA A 260 12.70 19.26 -2.96
N VAL A 261 12.10 20.45 -2.84
CA VAL A 261 11.78 21.05 -1.54
C VAL A 261 10.51 20.38 -1.01
N CYS A 262 10.50 20.04 0.27
CA CYS A 262 9.34 19.48 0.95
C CYS A 262 8.59 20.60 1.68
N PRO A 263 7.25 20.70 1.54
CA PRO A 263 6.48 21.78 2.14
C PRO A 263 6.45 21.73 3.68
N ALA A 264 6.61 20.54 4.27
CA ALA A 264 6.70 20.31 5.71
C ALA A 264 7.39 18.97 6.00
N GLU A 265 7.64 18.70 7.27
CA GLU A 265 8.11 17.39 7.75
C GLU A 265 7.12 16.28 7.38
N GLY A 266 7.63 15.12 6.95
CA GLY A 266 6.82 13.96 6.58
C GLY A 266 6.02 14.16 5.29
N ARG A 267 6.57 14.87 4.30
CA ARG A 267 5.94 15.14 3.00
C ARG A 267 6.72 14.61 1.80
N GLY A 268 7.98 14.22 1.98
CA GLY A 268 8.86 13.72 0.93
C GLY A 268 8.31 12.49 0.21
N PHE A 269 7.58 11.61 0.92
CA PHE A 269 6.97 10.42 0.31
C PHE A 269 5.99 10.76 -0.83
N THR A 270 5.39 11.96 -0.82
CA THR A 270 4.42 12.36 -1.85
C THR A 270 5.06 12.44 -3.25
N THR A 271 6.37 12.71 -3.33
CA THR A 271 7.14 12.67 -4.57
C THR A 271 7.08 11.31 -5.25
N LEU A 272 7.01 10.20 -4.48
CA LEU A 272 6.89 8.86 -5.05
C LEU A 272 5.59 8.72 -5.86
N ILE A 273 4.51 9.33 -5.43
CA ILE A 273 3.23 9.33 -6.14
C ILE A 273 3.29 10.28 -7.33
N ASP A 274 3.62 11.55 -7.05
CA ASP A 274 3.50 12.66 -8.00
C ASP A 274 4.45 12.51 -9.20
N GLN A 275 5.64 11.91 -8.99
CA GLN A 275 6.57 11.61 -10.08
C GLN A 275 6.40 10.17 -10.59
N GLY A 276 6.09 9.21 -9.73
CA GLY A 276 5.90 7.81 -10.12
C GLY A 276 4.80 7.65 -11.17
N ILE A 277 3.66 8.33 -11.02
CA ILE A 277 2.56 8.23 -12.00
C ILE A 277 2.92 8.84 -13.36
N LYS A 278 3.73 9.91 -13.39
CA LYS A 278 4.24 10.53 -14.62
C LYS A 278 5.29 9.66 -15.29
N LEU A 279 6.15 9.03 -14.50
CA LEU A 279 7.24 8.20 -14.96
C LEU A 279 6.75 6.87 -15.54
N TYR A 280 5.91 6.15 -14.79
CA TYR A 280 5.46 4.81 -15.17
C TYR A 280 4.22 4.83 -16.07
N GLN A 281 3.47 5.92 -16.06
CA GLN A 281 2.25 6.11 -16.87
C GLN A 281 1.33 4.88 -16.83
N PRO A 282 0.92 4.41 -15.63
CA PRO A 282 0.12 3.20 -15.50
C PRO A 282 -1.17 3.32 -16.32
N LYS A 283 -1.53 2.23 -17.00
CA LYS A 283 -2.69 2.13 -17.87
C LYS A 283 -3.65 1.09 -17.33
N GLU A 284 -4.93 1.44 -17.39
CA GLU A 284 -6.01 0.52 -17.05
C GLU A 284 -6.07 -0.62 -18.08
N ASN A 285 -6.28 -1.84 -17.59
CA ASN A 285 -6.41 -3.04 -18.40
C ASN A 285 -7.49 -3.97 -17.80
N PRO A 286 -8.77 -3.53 -17.74
CA PRO A 286 -9.84 -4.34 -17.18
C PRO A 286 -10.14 -5.55 -18.08
N VAL A 287 -10.38 -6.71 -17.45
CA VAL A 287 -10.76 -7.96 -18.14
C VAL A 287 -12.26 -8.25 -18.08
N LEU A 288 -13.01 -7.44 -17.32
CA LEU A 288 -14.47 -7.45 -17.23
C LEU A 288 -14.97 -6.01 -17.26
N THR A 289 -16.13 -5.81 -17.88
CA THR A 289 -16.89 -4.55 -17.80
C THR A 289 -17.46 -4.34 -16.39
N LEU A 290 -17.79 -3.10 -16.05
CA LEU A 290 -18.41 -2.77 -14.76
C LEU A 290 -19.70 -3.56 -14.52
N ASP A 291 -20.53 -3.76 -15.55
CA ASP A 291 -21.77 -4.54 -15.46
C ASP A 291 -21.51 -6.03 -15.23
N GLU A 292 -20.49 -6.60 -15.86
CA GLU A 292 -20.07 -7.99 -15.61
C GLU A 292 -19.55 -8.16 -14.18
N VAL A 293 -18.77 -7.21 -13.67
CA VAL A 293 -18.30 -7.22 -12.26
C VAL A 293 -19.50 -7.19 -11.31
N ILE A 294 -20.46 -6.29 -11.53
CA ILE A 294 -21.68 -6.20 -10.69
C ILE A 294 -22.47 -7.50 -10.76
N SER A 295 -22.69 -8.05 -11.96
CA SER A 295 -23.43 -9.30 -12.14
C SER A 295 -22.76 -10.48 -11.42
N LEU A 296 -21.46 -10.67 -11.62
CA LEU A 296 -20.69 -11.75 -11.01
C LEU A 296 -20.63 -11.60 -9.49
N LYS A 297 -20.31 -10.41 -8.97
CA LYS A 297 -20.25 -10.18 -7.53
C LYS A 297 -21.62 -10.26 -6.86
N THR A 298 -22.70 -9.93 -7.56
CA THR A 298 -24.07 -10.16 -7.08
C THR A 298 -24.39 -11.65 -7.00
N ASN A 299 -23.92 -12.47 -7.96
CA ASN A 299 -24.03 -13.93 -7.88
C ASN A 299 -23.27 -14.50 -6.68
N ALA A 300 -22.04 -14.05 -6.44
CA ALA A 300 -21.27 -14.46 -5.26
C ALA A 300 -21.96 -14.03 -3.95
N MET A 301 -22.46 -12.80 -3.87
CA MET A 301 -23.24 -12.35 -2.71
C MET A 301 -24.49 -13.21 -2.48
N ASP A 302 -25.17 -13.63 -3.54
CA ASP A 302 -26.33 -14.51 -3.44
C ASP A 302 -25.97 -15.89 -2.88
N HIS A 303 -24.86 -16.45 -3.36
CA HIS A 303 -24.36 -17.75 -2.90
C HIS A 303 -24.01 -17.75 -1.40
N ARG A 304 -23.70 -16.58 -0.82
CA ARG A 304 -23.37 -16.43 0.60
C ARG A 304 -24.60 -16.30 1.50
N TRP A 305 -25.79 -16.10 0.93
CA TRP A 305 -27.01 -15.88 1.71
C TRP A 305 -27.54 -17.17 2.34
N GLU A 306 -27.91 -17.10 3.62
CA GLU A 306 -28.66 -18.17 4.29
C GLU A 306 -29.85 -17.61 5.08
N ASP A 307 -30.97 -18.32 5.03
CA ASP A 307 -32.13 -18.12 5.89
C ASP A 307 -32.20 -19.24 6.94
N THR A 308 -32.03 -18.90 8.23
CA THR A 308 -32.16 -19.87 9.34
C THR A 308 -33.24 -19.43 10.34
N PRO A 309 -33.74 -20.34 11.20
CA PRO A 309 -34.66 -19.97 12.27
C PRO A 309 -34.10 -18.93 13.26
N ASN A 310 -32.78 -18.90 13.42
CA ASN A 310 -32.07 -18.07 14.41
C ASN A 310 -31.57 -16.74 13.83
N GLY A 311 -31.56 -16.60 12.50
CA GLY A 311 -31.06 -15.42 11.81
C GLY A 311 -30.94 -15.61 10.31
N SER A 312 -30.91 -14.52 9.56
CA SER A 312 -30.67 -14.55 8.12
C SER A 312 -29.61 -13.52 7.78
N GLY A 313 -28.71 -13.86 6.88
CA GLY A 313 -27.56 -13.02 6.57
C GLY A 313 -26.61 -13.65 5.55
N PHE A 314 -25.45 -13.03 5.40
CA PHE A 314 -24.40 -13.48 4.49
C PHE A 314 -23.28 -14.15 5.29
N HIS A 315 -22.92 -15.37 4.90
CA HIS A 315 -21.81 -16.08 5.51
C HIS A 315 -20.49 -15.40 5.21
N TRP A 316 -19.75 -15.06 6.26
CA TRP A 316 -18.47 -14.38 6.11
C TRP A 316 -17.38 -15.27 5.50
N ILE A 317 -17.49 -16.58 5.70
CA ILE A 317 -16.63 -17.59 5.08
C ILE A 317 -17.48 -18.80 4.70
N THR A 318 -17.11 -19.47 3.63
CA THR A 318 -17.73 -20.71 3.17
C THR A 318 -17.47 -21.87 4.13
N ALA A 319 -18.18 -22.99 3.97
CA ALA A 319 -18.11 -24.11 4.91
C ALA A 319 -16.93 -25.06 4.64
N THR A 320 -16.37 -25.07 3.43
CA THR A 320 -15.42 -26.09 2.99
C THR A 320 -14.09 -25.50 2.50
N PRO A 321 -12.97 -26.23 2.60
CA PRO A 321 -11.68 -25.80 2.03
C PRO A 321 -11.75 -25.57 0.52
N GLU A 322 -12.51 -26.38 -0.21
CA GLU A 322 -12.69 -26.28 -1.67
C GLU A 322 -13.41 -24.98 -2.09
N GLU A 323 -14.20 -24.42 -1.19
CA GLU A 323 -14.89 -23.13 -1.37
C GLU A 323 -14.12 -21.97 -0.72
N GLY A 324 -12.91 -22.24 -0.21
CA GLY A 324 -11.98 -21.25 0.29
C GLY A 324 -11.85 -21.13 1.81
N ASN A 325 -12.41 -22.04 2.60
CA ASN A 325 -12.21 -22.07 4.06
C ASN A 325 -11.01 -22.94 4.49
N ILE A 326 -9.79 -22.51 4.13
CA ILE A 326 -8.56 -23.27 4.42
C ILE A 326 -8.05 -23.16 5.85
N TYR A 327 -8.55 -22.19 6.62
CA TYR A 327 -8.16 -22.00 8.03
C TYR A 327 -9.19 -22.58 9.02
N HIS A 328 -10.20 -23.30 8.53
CA HIS A 328 -11.29 -23.85 9.34
C HIS A 328 -11.97 -22.80 10.23
N GLY A 329 -12.15 -21.59 9.67
CA GLY A 329 -12.86 -20.51 10.32
C GLY A 329 -14.32 -20.90 10.57
N LYS A 330 -14.84 -20.52 11.74
CA LYS A 330 -16.24 -20.75 12.10
C LYS A 330 -17.13 -19.88 11.22
N SER A 331 -17.91 -20.50 10.33
CA SER A 331 -18.88 -19.82 9.47
C SER A 331 -20.03 -19.21 10.29
N GLY A 332 -20.68 -18.17 9.75
CA GLY A 332 -21.71 -17.39 10.43
C GLY A 332 -21.83 -15.97 9.86
N PHE A 333 -22.55 -15.09 10.55
CA PHE A 333 -22.76 -13.70 10.13
C PHE A 333 -21.81 -12.77 10.87
N LEU A 334 -20.84 -12.19 10.17
CA LEU A 334 -19.86 -11.25 10.73
C LEU A 334 -20.07 -9.86 10.13
N TYR A 335 -20.18 -8.86 11.00
CA TYR A 335 -20.60 -7.51 10.61
C TYR A 335 -19.43 -6.59 10.24
N GLY A 336 -18.34 -6.63 11.00
CA GLY A 336 -17.09 -5.91 10.70
C GLY A 336 -15.97 -6.81 10.14
N TRP A 337 -14.76 -6.26 10.02
CA TRP A 337 -13.54 -6.92 9.57
C TRP A 337 -13.73 -7.74 8.29
N VAL A 338 -13.53 -9.05 8.32
CA VAL A 338 -13.64 -9.92 7.14
C VAL A 338 -15.08 -10.22 6.71
N GLY A 339 -16.07 -9.82 7.50
CA GLY A 339 -17.48 -10.11 7.25
C GLY A 339 -18.25 -9.02 6.51
N GLN A 340 -18.08 -7.75 6.87
CA GLN A 340 -18.68 -6.62 6.14
C GLN A 340 -20.19 -6.75 5.86
N SER A 341 -20.95 -7.45 6.72
CA SER A 341 -22.35 -7.82 6.41
C SER A 341 -23.26 -6.60 6.17
N LEU A 342 -23.01 -5.47 6.85
CA LEU A 342 -23.78 -4.24 6.63
C LEU A 342 -23.41 -3.54 5.31
N ARG A 343 -22.17 -3.68 4.85
CA ARG A 343 -21.79 -3.23 3.49
C ARG A 343 -22.49 -4.08 2.43
N LEU A 344 -22.63 -5.39 2.63
CA LEU A 344 -23.45 -6.23 1.75
C LEU A 344 -24.94 -5.88 1.82
N ALA A 345 -25.45 -5.51 3.00
CA ALA A 345 -26.80 -4.97 3.14
C ALA A 345 -26.96 -3.70 2.30
N TRP A 346 -25.98 -2.78 2.34
CA TRP A 346 -25.98 -1.59 1.49
C TRP A 346 -25.99 -1.94 0.00
N CYS A 347 -25.19 -2.93 -0.44
CA CYS A 347 -25.22 -3.43 -1.82
C CYS A 347 -26.60 -3.99 -2.20
N ALA A 348 -27.19 -4.81 -1.33
CA ALA A 348 -28.50 -5.39 -1.54
C ALA A 348 -29.61 -4.31 -1.62
N LEU A 349 -29.58 -3.32 -0.73
CA LEU A 349 -30.51 -2.19 -0.78
C LEU A 349 -30.38 -1.40 -2.09
N THR A 350 -29.15 -1.15 -2.54
CA THR A 350 -28.88 -0.46 -3.81
C THR A 350 -29.44 -1.25 -5.00
N LEU A 351 -29.18 -2.56 -5.07
CA LEU A 351 -29.75 -3.42 -6.11
C LEU A 351 -31.29 -3.44 -6.06
N GLY A 352 -31.87 -3.45 -4.85
CA GLY A 352 -33.31 -3.41 -4.64
C GLY A 352 -33.96 -2.13 -5.16
N LEU A 353 -33.33 -0.97 -4.92
CA LEU A 353 -33.76 0.32 -5.45
C LEU A 353 -33.72 0.37 -6.99
N HIS A 354 -32.87 -0.45 -7.61
CA HIS A 354 -32.73 -0.55 -9.06
C HIS A 354 -33.48 -1.75 -9.69
N GLY A 355 -34.47 -2.32 -8.98
CA GLY A 355 -35.52 -3.14 -9.60
C GLY A 355 -35.53 -4.62 -9.23
N ASP A 356 -34.86 -5.03 -8.15
CA ASP A 356 -34.95 -6.41 -7.63
C ASP A 356 -35.36 -6.43 -6.14
N ASP A 357 -36.67 -6.46 -5.90
CA ASP A 357 -37.31 -6.45 -4.57
C ASP A 357 -36.77 -7.52 -3.60
N ARG A 358 -36.21 -8.61 -4.13
CA ARG A 358 -35.55 -9.65 -3.33
C ARG A 358 -34.40 -9.05 -2.54
N TRP A 359 -33.58 -8.21 -3.16
CA TRP A 359 -32.42 -7.60 -2.53
C TRP A 359 -32.82 -6.51 -1.52
N MET A 360 -33.88 -5.76 -1.80
CA MET A 360 -34.47 -4.84 -0.82
C MET A 360 -34.86 -5.58 0.46
N LYS A 361 -35.59 -6.70 0.33
CA LYS A 361 -35.98 -7.54 1.48
C LYS A 361 -34.79 -8.07 2.27
N ARG A 362 -33.76 -8.56 1.58
CA ARG A 362 -32.54 -9.09 2.21
C ARG A 362 -31.76 -8.01 2.95
N GLY A 363 -31.58 -6.84 2.34
CA GLY A 363 -30.93 -5.69 2.99
C GLY A 363 -31.64 -5.30 4.29
N ILE A 364 -32.97 -5.14 4.26
CA ILE A 364 -33.79 -4.86 5.46
C ILE A 364 -33.63 -5.95 6.52
N THR A 365 -33.59 -7.22 6.11
CA THR A 365 -33.47 -8.35 7.04
C THR A 365 -32.12 -8.36 7.76
N VAL A 366 -31.03 -7.99 7.08
CA VAL A 366 -29.72 -7.84 7.72
C VAL A 366 -29.71 -6.69 8.73
N LEU A 367 -30.33 -5.55 8.40
CA LEU A 367 -30.49 -4.43 9.35
C LEU A 367 -31.28 -4.85 10.60
N ASP A 368 -32.39 -5.56 10.41
CA ASP A 368 -33.21 -6.11 11.49
C ASP A 368 -32.46 -7.12 12.36
N HIS A 369 -31.57 -7.89 11.75
CA HIS A 369 -30.78 -8.87 12.47
C HIS A 369 -29.68 -8.21 13.31
N PHE A 370 -28.96 -7.24 12.75
CA PHE A 370 -27.92 -6.50 13.49
C PHE A 370 -28.49 -5.69 14.65
N ALA A 371 -29.64 -5.04 14.47
CA ALA A 371 -30.25 -4.23 15.52
C ALA A 371 -30.57 -5.05 16.80
N ARG A 372 -30.80 -6.37 16.63
CA ARG A 372 -31.03 -7.32 17.73
C ARG A 372 -29.76 -7.81 18.41
N ALA A 373 -28.58 -7.50 17.88
CA ALA A 373 -27.32 -7.94 18.48
C ALA A 373 -27.19 -7.38 19.91
N PRO A 374 -26.77 -8.21 20.87
CA PRO A 374 -26.62 -7.79 22.25
C PRO A 374 -25.48 -6.77 22.39
N GLU A 375 -25.63 -5.92 23.40
CA GLU A 375 -24.65 -4.90 23.78
C GLU A 375 -23.86 -5.41 25.00
N ALA A 376 -22.54 -5.32 24.96
CA ALA A 376 -21.68 -5.59 26.12
C ALA A 376 -21.80 -4.48 27.16
N VAL A 377 -21.79 -3.24 26.68
CA VAL A 377 -22.21 -2.02 27.37
C VAL A 377 -23.02 -1.19 26.38
N THR A 378 -23.88 -0.30 26.85
CA THR A 378 -24.73 0.56 26.01
C THR A 378 -23.95 1.14 24.82
N GLY A 379 -24.37 0.81 23.60
CA GLY A 379 -23.75 1.26 22.34
C GLY A 379 -22.59 0.42 21.81
N LEU A 380 -22.04 -0.52 22.59
CA LEU A 380 -20.98 -1.43 22.15
C LEU A 380 -21.54 -2.84 21.91
N LYS A 381 -21.80 -3.17 20.64
CA LYS A 381 -22.39 -4.46 20.21
C LYS A 381 -21.33 -5.52 19.88
N TYR A 382 -21.74 -6.78 20.00
CA TYR A 382 -21.00 -7.91 19.40
C TYR A 382 -21.24 -7.98 17.89
N HIS A 383 -20.22 -8.42 17.15
CA HIS A 383 -20.20 -8.34 15.68
C HIS A 383 -20.30 -9.68 14.96
N PHE A 384 -20.28 -10.81 15.68
CA PHE A 384 -20.45 -12.14 15.10
C PHE A 384 -21.67 -12.84 15.67
N HIS A 385 -22.49 -13.40 14.79
CA HIS A 385 -23.59 -14.31 15.14
C HIS A 385 -23.35 -15.69 14.54
N ASP A 386 -23.44 -16.72 15.38
CA ASP A 386 -23.51 -18.10 14.94
C ASP A 386 -24.98 -18.53 14.76
N PRO A 387 -25.44 -18.75 13.52
CA PRO A 387 -26.82 -19.16 13.27
C PRO A 387 -27.15 -20.58 13.77
N VAL A 388 -26.14 -21.42 14.04
CA VAL A 388 -26.33 -22.78 14.56
C VAL A 388 -26.60 -22.77 16.07
N THR A 389 -25.80 -22.03 16.84
CA THR A 389 -25.95 -21.96 18.31
C THR A 389 -26.85 -20.82 18.79
N ASP A 390 -27.19 -19.88 17.90
CA ASP A 390 -27.87 -18.62 18.21
C ASP A 390 -27.09 -17.73 19.20
N GLU A 391 -25.77 -17.81 19.15
CA GLU A 391 -24.89 -17.05 20.04
C GLU A 391 -24.28 -15.85 19.32
N TRP A 392 -24.21 -14.72 20.04
CA TRP A 392 -23.45 -13.55 19.62
C TRP A 392 -22.12 -13.49 20.38
N SER A 393 -21.04 -13.23 19.67
CA SER A 393 -19.70 -13.15 20.26
C SER A 393 -18.75 -12.33 19.38
N GLU A 394 -17.46 -12.37 19.73
CA GLU A 394 -16.38 -12.13 18.78
C GLU A 394 -16.12 -13.40 17.95
N ASN A 395 -15.66 -13.24 16.71
CA ASN A 395 -15.50 -14.34 15.77
C ASN A 395 -14.30 -15.25 16.08
N GLU A 396 -13.34 -14.80 16.87
CA GLU A 396 -12.15 -15.57 17.23
C GLU A 396 -12.01 -15.76 18.74
N ALA A 397 -11.70 -16.99 19.15
CA ALA A 397 -11.56 -17.35 20.56
C ALA A 397 -10.45 -16.55 21.29
N ARG A 398 -9.42 -16.09 20.58
CA ARG A 398 -8.34 -15.27 21.17
C ARG A 398 -8.79 -13.86 21.57
N TYR A 399 -9.94 -13.40 21.07
CA TYR A 399 -10.54 -12.11 21.39
C TYR A 399 -11.72 -12.23 22.36
N LYS A 400 -11.82 -13.37 23.07
CA LYS A 400 -12.87 -13.54 24.08
C LYS A 400 -12.89 -12.36 25.06
N ASP A 401 -14.08 -11.81 25.27
CA ASP A 401 -14.34 -10.65 26.13
C ASP A 401 -13.67 -9.32 25.69
N ARG A 402 -13.27 -9.22 24.41
CA ARG A 402 -12.64 -8.03 23.81
C ARG A 402 -13.27 -7.66 22.47
N ILE A 403 -13.88 -6.50 22.37
CA ILE A 403 -14.60 -6.06 21.16
C ILE A 403 -13.69 -5.18 20.31
N ASN A 404 -13.52 -5.52 19.04
CA ASN A 404 -12.57 -4.82 18.18
C ASN A 404 -13.08 -3.43 17.76
N SER A 405 -12.21 -2.42 17.87
CA SER A 405 -12.58 -1.03 17.53
C SER A 405 -12.85 -0.84 16.04
N ARG A 406 -12.04 -1.46 15.15
CA ARG A 406 -12.26 -1.41 13.71
C ARG A 406 -13.62 -2.01 13.34
N GLN A 407 -13.96 -3.18 13.89
CA GLN A 407 -15.27 -3.82 13.63
C GLN A 407 -16.44 -2.95 14.10
N THR A 408 -16.30 -2.31 15.26
CA THR A 408 -17.29 -1.36 15.79
C THR A 408 -17.48 -0.17 14.86
N GLY A 409 -16.38 0.45 14.44
CA GLY A 409 -16.40 1.58 13.51
C GLY A 409 -17.00 1.23 12.15
N GLU A 410 -16.53 0.15 11.53
CA GLU A 410 -17.05 -0.31 10.23
C GLU A 410 -18.56 -0.59 10.27
N SER A 411 -19.02 -1.34 11.27
CA SER A 411 -20.43 -1.70 11.39
C SER A 411 -21.32 -0.47 11.54
N LEU A 412 -20.93 0.49 12.38
CA LEU A 412 -21.70 1.73 12.56
C LEU A 412 -21.65 2.64 11.32
N ALA A 413 -20.49 2.75 10.66
CA ALA A 413 -20.37 3.52 9.42
C ALA A 413 -21.24 2.93 8.30
N HIS A 414 -21.26 1.61 8.12
CA HIS A 414 -22.10 0.95 7.12
C HIS A 414 -23.58 0.96 7.48
N LEU A 415 -23.93 0.87 8.77
CA LEU A 415 -25.32 1.09 9.21
C LEU A 415 -25.77 2.49 8.80
N ALA A 416 -25.00 3.52 9.13
CA ALA A 416 -25.31 4.90 8.74
C ALA A 416 -25.44 5.05 7.22
N ALA A 417 -24.59 4.39 6.42
CA ALA A 417 -24.69 4.38 4.96
C ALA A 417 -26.00 3.76 4.47
N CYS A 418 -26.45 2.65 5.08
CA CYS A 418 -27.74 2.04 4.76
C CYS A 418 -28.92 2.97 5.09
N LEU A 419 -28.91 3.59 6.28
CA LEU A 419 -30.00 4.49 6.68
C LEU A 419 -30.08 5.73 5.79
N LYS A 420 -28.93 6.32 5.43
CA LYS A 420 -28.86 7.41 4.46
C LYS A 420 -29.41 7.00 3.09
N LEU A 421 -29.04 5.82 2.60
CA LEU A 421 -29.52 5.32 1.31
C LEU A 421 -31.04 5.16 1.31
N LEU A 422 -31.61 4.55 2.36
CA LEU A 422 -33.04 4.38 2.52
C LEU A 422 -33.77 5.73 2.59
N CYS A 423 -33.30 6.63 3.45
CA CYS A 423 -33.88 7.96 3.64
C CYS A 423 -33.85 8.79 2.34
N ALA A 424 -32.71 8.83 1.64
CA ALA A 424 -32.56 9.54 0.38
C ALA A 424 -33.50 9.04 -0.73
N ASN A 425 -33.98 7.79 -0.62
CA ASN A 425 -34.90 7.16 -1.58
C ASN A 425 -36.32 6.99 -1.03
N GLY A 426 -36.68 7.70 0.04
CA GLY A 426 -38.03 7.69 0.61
C GLY A 426 -38.47 6.35 1.20
N GLN A 427 -37.53 5.44 1.49
CA GLN A 427 -37.82 4.17 2.14
C GLN A 427 -37.94 4.37 3.65
N ALA A 428 -38.80 3.57 4.29
CA ALA A 428 -39.00 3.65 5.74
C ALA A 428 -37.73 3.20 6.49
N VAL A 429 -37.30 4.03 7.44
CA VAL A 429 -36.25 3.69 8.41
C VAL A 429 -36.91 3.36 9.74
N LYS A 430 -36.55 2.22 10.32
CA LYS A 430 -37.10 1.79 11.61
C LYS A 430 -36.41 2.51 12.78
N PRO A 431 -37.16 2.93 13.81
CA PRO A 431 -36.59 3.60 14.98
C PRO A 431 -35.48 2.79 15.67
N GLU A 432 -35.58 1.46 15.69
CA GLU A 432 -34.59 0.58 16.32
C GLU A 432 -33.21 0.64 15.63
N TRP A 433 -33.19 0.90 14.32
CA TRP A 433 -31.95 1.05 13.56
C TRP A 433 -31.29 2.39 13.86
N GLU A 434 -32.07 3.47 13.93
CA GLU A 434 -31.57 4.80 14.31
C GLU A 434 -31.05 4.79 15.75
N ASP A 435 -31.81 4.19 16.65
CA ASP A 435 -31.45 4.04 18.06
C ASP A 435 -30.16 3.22 18.25
N THR A 436 -29.96 2.19 17.43
CA THR A 436 -28.68 1.44 17.37
C THR A 436 -27.52 2.34 16.93
N LEU A 437 -27.70 3.11 15.86
CA LEU A 437 -26.65 4.02 15.38
C LEU A 437 -26.35 5.12 16.40
N ARG A 438 -27.38 5.68 17.03
CA ARG A 438 -27.29 6.73 18.05
C ARG A 438 -26.49 6.26 19.25
N ARG A 439 -26.88 5.14 19.87
CA ARG A 439 -26.16 4.59 21.03
C ARG A 439 -24.69 4.31 20.72
N GLY A 440 -24.41 3.74 19.55
CA GLY A 440 -23.04 3.47 19.13
C GLY A 440 -22.21 4.75 18.94
N ALA A 441 -22.80 5.78 18.34
CA ALA A 441 -22.16 7.08 18.18
C ALA A 441 -21.91 7.77 19.55
N ASP A 442 -22.89 7.74 20.44
CA ASP A 442 -22.77 8.30 21.79
C ASP A 442 -21.66 7.57 22.58
N PHE A 443 -21.60 6.23 22.50
CA PHE A 443 -20.49 5.44 23.06
C PHE A 443 -19.14 5.88 22.50
N LEU A 444 -19.00 6.01 21.17
CA LEU A 444 -17.73 6.39 20.56
C LEU A 444 -17.32 7.84 20.88
N LEU A 445 -18.26 8.73 21.18
CA LEU A 445 -17.98 10.13 21.50
C LEU A 445 -17.42 10.30 22.93
N GLU A 446 -17.76 9.39 23.84
CA GLU A 446 -17.39 9.51 25.25
C GLU A 446 -15.87 9.35 25.47
N PRO A 447 -15.17 10.35 26.05
CA PRO A 447 -13.71 10.33 26.19
C PRO A 447 -13.16 9.16 27.01
N ALA A 448 -13.99 8.53 27.84
CA ALA A 448 -13.62 7.37 28.66
C ALA A 448 -13.23 6.13 27.83
N HIS A 449 -13.61 6.09 26.56
CA HIS A 449 -13.29 4.99 25.64
C HIS A 449 -12.04 5.24 24.78
N LEU A 450 -11.40 6.39 24.95
CA LEU A 450 -10.09 6.69 24.35
C LEU A 450 -8.96 6.23 25.29
N ASN A 451 -7.85 5.80 24.72
CA ASN A 451 -6.65 5.49 25.48
C ASN A 451 -5.89 6.76 25.90
N LYS A 452 -4.77 6.61 26.61
CA LYS A 452 -3.97 7.78 27.08
C LYS A 452 -3.45 8.69 25.98
N HIS A 453 -3.40 8.21 24.74
CA HIS A 453 -2.97 8.97 23.58
C HIS A 453 -4.13 9.73 22.92
N GLY A 454 -5.36 9.65 23.44
CA GLY A 454 -6.53 10.32 22.88
C GLY A 454 -7.03 9.70 21.58
N ILE A 455 -6.75 8.41 21.38
CA ILE A 455 -7.19 7.63 20.22
C ILE A 455 -7.92 6.37 20.72
N TYR A 456 -8.69 5.71 19.86
CA TYR A 456 -9.36 4.47 20.26
C TYR A 456 -8.34 3.33 20.45
N PRO A 457 -8.59 2.42 21.40
CA PRO A 457 -7.76 1.23 21.61
C PRO A 457 -7.88 0.28 20.41
N LEU A 458 -7.03 -0.76 20.35
CA LEU A 458 -7.22 -1.83 19.37
C LEU A 458 -8.49 -2.65 19.69
N PHE A 459 -8.76 -2.84 20.99
CA PHE A 459 -9.95 -3.49 21.50
C PHE A 459 -10.54 -2.74 22.70
N PHE A 460 -11.86 -2.74 22.80
CA PHE A 460 -12.61 -2.41 24.01
C PHE A 460 -12.77 -3.65 24.88
N LEU A 461 -12.76 -3.48 26.19
CA LEU A 461 -13.21 -4.51 27.14
C LEU A 461 -14.75 -4.55 27.18
N ALA A 462 -15.31 -5.60 27.78
CA ALA A 462 -16.76 -5.77 27.88
C ALA A 462 -17.49 -4.63 28.62
N ASP A 463 -16.79 -3.90 29.51
CA ASP A 463 -17.31 -2.72 30.20
C ASP A 463 -17.12 -1.41 29.42
N GLY A 464 -16.53 -1.49 28.21
CA GLY A 464 -16.21 -0.37 27.33
C GLY A 464 -14.84 0.27 27.58
N ALA A 465 -14.10 -0.12 28.61
CA ALA A 465 -12.78 0.45 28.87
C ALA A 465 -11.76 0.08 27.78
N PRO A 466 -10.75 0.92 27.52
CA PRO A 466 -9.68 0.58 26.58
C PRO A 466 -8.85 -0.62 27.10
N ALA A 467 -8.67 -1.63 26.26
CA ALA A 467 -7.91 -2.84 26.64
C ALA A 467 -6.38 -2.62 26.67
N ASP A 468 -5.90 -1.56 26.03
CA ASP A 468 -4.50 -1.22 25.90
C ASP A 468 -4.29 0.28 25.61
N ASP A 469 -3.04 0.73 25.75
CA ASP A 469 -2.58 2.07 25.42
C ASP A 469 -1.80 2.13 24.09
N LEU A 470 -1.98 1.16 23.18
CA LEU A 470 -1.18 1.11 21.97
C LEU A 470 -1.55 2.26 21.03
N ILE A 471 -0.52 2.87 20.45
CA ILE A 471 -0.72 3.67 19.25
C ILE A 471 -1.10 2.71 18.13
N ASN A 472 -2.31 2.88 17.57
CA ASN A 472 -2.87 1.98 16.58
C ASN A 472 -3.86 2.72 15.67
N GLY A 473 -4.00 2.23 14.45
CA GLY A 473 -4.88 2.76 13.43
C GLY A 473 -6.25 2.12 13.36
N ALA A 474 -6.48 0.97 14.02
CA ALA A 474 -7.75 0.25 13.93
C ALA A 474 -8.96 1.12 14.29
N GLY A 475 -8.78 2.02 15.26
CA GLY A 475 -9.79 2.98 15.68
C GLY A 475 -10.19 4.07 14.68
N THR A 476 -9.47 4.24 13.56
CA THR A 476 -9.83 5.25 12.54
C THR A 476 -11.22 5.01 11.95
N ALA A 477 -11.67 3.76 11.84
CA ALA A 477 -13.02 3.42 11.40
C ALA A 477 -14.11 3.97 12.34
N CYS A 478 -13.83 4.13 13.64
CA CYS A 478 -14.77 4.75 14.59
C CYS A 478 -14.98 6.24 14.30
N ILE A 479 -13.97 6.93 13.77
CA ILE A 479 -14.07 8.33 13.37
C ILE A 479 -14.99 8.45 12.15
N GLU A 480 -14.83 7.55 11.16
CA GLU A 480 -15.75 7.47 10.03
C GLU A 480 -17.20 7.24 10.49
N ALA A 481 -17.40 6.36 11.48
CA ALA A 481 -18.71 6.11 12.07
C ALA A 481 -19.32 7.36 12.71
N LEU A 482 -18.55 8.08 13.52
CA LEU A 482 -19.02 9.32 14.17
C LEU A 482 -19.39 10.40 13.15
N ILE A 483 -18.56 10.62 12.13
CA ILE A 483 -18.87 11.59 11.06
C ILE A 483 -20.12 11.15 10.30
N SER A 484 -20.24 9.85 10.02
CA SER A 484 -21.39 9.30 9.30
C SER A 484 -22.68 9.43 10.10
N ALA A 485 -22.64 9.20 11.42
CA ALA A 485 -23.77 9.39 12.33
C ALA A 485 -24.12 10.88 12.47
N ALA A 486 -23.11 11.74 12.64
CA ALA A 486 -23.31 13.19 12.70
C ALA A 486 -24.00 13.72 11.44
N GLU A 487 -23.68 13.17 10.27
CA GLU A 487 -24.30 13.53 8.98
C GLU A 487 -25.73 13.03 8.90
N TYR A 488 -25.99 11.81 9.37
CA TYR A 488 -27.34 11.23 9.36
C TYR A 488 -28.30 12.00 10.26
N PHE A 489 -27.86 12.33 11.47
CA PHE A 489 -28.70 13.01 12.46
C PHE A 489 -28.64 14.54 12.41
N ASP A 490 -27.81 15.11 11.52
CA ASP A 490 -27.45 16.53 11.52
C ASP A 490 -27.03 17.06 12.91
N ASP A 491 -26.14 16.32 13.56
CA ASP A 491 -25.75 16.55 14.96
C ASP A 491 -24.38 17.27 15.05
N PRO A 492 -24.35 18.55 15.48
CA PRO A 492 -23.10 19.31 15.57
C PRO A 492 -22.18 18.83 16.70
N VAL A 493 -22.73 18.23 17.77
CA VAL A 493 -21.92 17.74 18.90
C VAL A 493 -21.13 16.50 18.48
N LEU A 494 -21.80 15.55 17.81
CA LEU A 494 -21.11 14.41 17.22
C LEU A 494 -20.03 14.87 16.22
N GLN A 495 -20.35 15.87 15.40
CA GLN A 495 -19.41 16.40 14.40
C GLN A 495 -18.16 17.00 15.04
N GLU A 496 -18.32 17.91 16.01
CA GLU A 496 -17.19 18.58 16.67
C GLU A 496 -16.30 17.56 17.39
N GLY A 497 -16.89 16.59 18.08
CA GLY A 497 -16.13 15.51 18.72
C GLY A 497 -15.39 14.62 17.72
N ALA A 498 -16.05 14.23 16.63
CA ALA A 498 -15.42 13.44 15.58
C ALA A 498 -14.22 14.17 14.96
N PHE A 499 -14.33 15.48 14.71
CA PHE A 499 -13.24 16.29 14.17
C PHE A 499 -12.08 16.47 15.16
N ALA A 500 -12.38 16.59 16.46
CA ALA A 500 -11.33 16.63 17.48
C ALA A 500 -10.52 15.32 17.52
N ILE A 501 -11.18 14.18 17.39
CA ILE A 501 -10.51 12.87 17.32
C ILE A 501 -9.76 12.72 15.98
N LEU A 502 -10.33 13.17 14.87
CA LEU A 502 -9.67 13.18 13.56
C LEU A 502 -8.36 13.99 13.59
N ASP A 503 -8.39 15.19 14.16
CA ASP A 503 -7.21 16.04 14.36
C ASP A 503 -6.16 15.31 15.21
N ARG A 504 -6.59 14.56 16.22
CA ARG A 504 -5.69 13.79 17.05
C ARG A 504 -5.00 12.65 16.29
N TYR A 505 -5.73 11.93 15.45
CA TYR A 505 -5.14 10.90 14.58
C TYR A 505 -4.19 11.52 13.54
N TYR A 506 -4.51 12.69 12.99
CA TYR A 506 -3.60 13.42 12.11
C TYR A 506 -2.27 13.73 12.82
N ASP A 507 -2.34 14.25 14.05
CA ASP A 507 -1.17 14.61 14.86
C ASP A 507 -0.25 13.45 15.19
N VAL A 508 -0.83 12.25 15.35
CA VAL A 508 -0.12 11.01 15.66
C VAL A 508 0.49 10.42 14.39
N PHE A 509 -0.31 10.26 13.34
CA PHE A 509 0.06 9.40 12.21
C PHE A 509 0.67 10.14 11.02
N LEU A 510 0.22 11.37 10.74
CA LEU A 510 0.44 11.99 9.43
C LEU A 510 1.10 13.37 9.49
N ARG A 511 0.99 14.10 10.61
CA ARG A 511 1.55 15.45 10.75
C ARG A 511 3.05 15.49 10.47
N THR A 512 3.80 14.50 10.94
CA THR A 512 5.25 14.39 10.70
C THR A 512 5.65 13.07 10.06
N LEU A 513 4.77 12.06 9.95
CA LEU A 513 5.15 10.67 9.64
C LEU A 513 6.22 10.05 10.56
N GLU A 514 6.39 10.59 11.78
CA GLU A 514 7.28 9.96 12.77
C GLU A 514 6.76 8.58 13.18
N TYR A 515 5.44 8.44 13.29
CA TYR A 515 4.75 7.18 13.54
C TYR A 515 3.69 6.94 12.46
N PRO A 516 4.02 6.37 11.29
CA PRO A 516 3.07 6.21 10.19
C PRO A 516 1.89 5.30 10.55
N PHE A 517 0.83 5.39 9.75
CA PHE A 517 -0.38 4.58 9.87
C PHE A 517 -0.06 3.09 9.98
N SER A 518 -0.51 2.47 11.08
CA SER A 518 -0.19 1.07 11.43
C SER A 518 -1.28 0.40 12.25
N ARG A 519 -1.26 -0.95 12.30
CA ARG A 519 -2.09 -1.83 13.15
C ARG A 519 -3.61 -1.75 12.94
N ALA A 520 -4.09 -1.51 11.73
CA ALA A 520 -5.51 -1.69 11.42
C ALA A 520 -5.80 -3.03 10.73
N THR A 521 -4.82 -3.63 10.08
CA THR A 521 -4.89 -5.01 9.58
C THR A 521 -4.68 -5.96 10.74
N LEU A 522 -5.75 -6.55 11.28
CA LEU A 522 -5.76 -7.19 12.62
C LEU A 522 -4.84 -8.42 12.75
N ASP A 523 -4.49 -9.06 11.63
CA ASP A 523 -3.50 -10.13 11.57
C ASP A 523 -2.06 -9.64 11.33
N ALA A 524 -1.91 -8.34 11.04
CA ALA A 524 -0.64 -7.63 10.97
C ALA A 524 -0.44 -6.70 12.19
N ALA A 525 0.81 -6.48 12.56
CA ALA A 525 1.13 -5.60 13.68
C ALA A 525 2.24 -4.63 13.29
N CYS A 526 2.06 -3.94 12.16
CA CYS A 526 3.00 -3.00 11.55
C CYS A 526 2.26 -1.92 10.74
N GLU A 527 3.00 -1.11 10.00
CA GLU A 527 2.50 -0.17 9.01
C GLU A 527 1.67 -0.89 7.94
N ASP A 528 0.44 -0.43 7.76
CA ASP A 528 -0.54 -1.04 6.88
C ASP A 528 -1.47 -0.02 6.25
N LYS A 529 -1.80 -0.27 4.99
CA LYS A 529 -2.67 0.57 4.16
C LYS A 529 -4.04 0.78 4.81
N GLU A 530 -4.57 -0.24 5.50
CA GLU A 530 -5.89 -0.25 6.14
C GLU A 530 -6.02 0.85 7.20
N SER A 531 -4.94 1.17 7.91
CA SER A 531 -4.91 2.24 8.88
C SER A 531 -5.04 3.61 8.21
N GLY A 532 -4.31 3.82 7.11
CA GLY A 532 -4.38 5.05 6.33
C GLY A 532 -5.69 5.22 5.56
N LEU A 533 -6.32 4.13 5.10
CA LEU A 533 -7.53 4.21 4.28
C LEU A 533 -8.75 4.65 5.09
N TYR A 534 -8.89 4.19 6.33
CA TYR A 534 -10.00 4.63 7.18
C TYR A 534 -9.84 6.06 7.65
N PHE A 535 -8.60 6.51 7.87
CA PHE A 535 -8.32 7.92 8.07
C PHE A 535 -8.69 8.73 6.81
N PHE A 536 -8.35 8.25 5.61
CA PHE A 536 -8.77 8.87 4.37
C PHE A 536 -10.29 8.98 4.27
N LEU A 537 -11.04 7.90 4.52
CA LEU A 537 -12.51 7.91 4.48
C LEU A 537 -13.10 8.93 5.46
N ALA A 538 -12.60 9.01 6.69
CA ALA A 538 -13.03 9.99 7.68
C ALA A 538 -12.73 11.44 7.24
N ALA A 539 -11.50 11.71 6.80
CA ALA A 539 -11.09 13.04 6.32
C ALA A 539 -11.84 13.46 5.06
N TYR A 540 -12.08 12.51 4.13
CA TYR A 540 -12.83 12.70 2.91
C TYR A 540 -14.28 13.11 3.19
N ARG A 541 -14.96 12.40 4.10
CA ARG A 541 -16.33 12.75 4.52
C ARG A 541 -16.36 14.10 5.22
N ALA A 542 -15.42 14.37 6.12
CA ALA A 542 -15.28 15.68 6.77
C ALA A 542 -15.13 16.82 5.74
N TYR A 543 -14.31 16.60 4.70
CA TYR A 543 -14.17 17.54 3.59
C TYR A 543 -15.48 17.70 2.80
N CYS A 544 -16.14 16.61 2.43
CA CYS A 544 -17.42 16.68 1.70
C CYS A 544 -18.48 17.46 2.44
N ARG A 545 -18.52 17.32 3.78
CA ARG A 545 -19.47 18.05 4.62
C ARG A 545 -19.15 19.52 4.79
N THR A 546 -17.87 19.88 4.89
CA THR A 546 -17.46 21.22 5.34
C THR A 546 -16.82 22.10 4.26
N GLY A 547 -16.27 21.51 3.20
CA GLY A 547 -15.42 22.20 2.22
C GLY A 547 -14.10 22.74 2.80
N SER A 548 -13.74 22.36 4.03
CA SER A 548 -12.57 22.91 4.73
C SER A 548 -11.26 22.46 4.10
N GLU A 549 -10.36 23.41 3.85
CA GLU A 549 -9.02 23.13 3.31
C GLU A 549 -8.19 22.23 4.24
N LYS A 550 -8.39 22.33 5.57
CA LYS A 550 -7.74 21.43 6.54
C LYS A 550 -8.11 19.96 6.28
N HIS A 551 -9.41 19.68 6.12
CA HIS A 551 -9.88 18.30 5.88
C HIS A 551 -9.52 17.83 4.47
N ARG A 552 -9.47 18.76 3.49
CA ARG A 552 -8.95 18.47 2.15
C ARG A 552 -7.48 18.02 2.21
N GLU A 553 -6.64 18.74 2.96
CA GLU A 553 -5.23 18.37 3.14
C GLU A 553 -5.10 16.98 3.80
N TYR A 554 -5.88 16.70 4.84
CA TYR A 554 -5.87 15.41 5.52
C TYR A 554 -6.24 14.27 4.57
N ALA A 555 -7.29 14.46 3.78
CA ALA A 555 -7.73 13.50 2.76
C ALA A 555 -6.67 13.33 1.66
N GLN A 556 -6.09 14.42 1.15
CA GLN A 556 -5.08 14.34 0.09
C GLN A 556 -3.82 13.60 0.55
N LEU A 557 -3.30 13.93 1.74
CA LEU A 557 -2.09 13.30 2.27
C LEU A 557 -2.30 11.81 2.55
N SER A 558 -3.45 11.44 3.12
CA SER A 558 -3.77 10.03 3.38
C SER A 558 -4.04 9.26 2.09
N ALA A 559 -4.72 9.85 1.09
CA ALA A 559 -4.90 9.26 -0.24
C ALA A 559 -3.56 9.00 -0.94
N LYS A 560 -2.62 9.95 -0.87
CA LYS A 560 -1.26 9.74 -1.38
C LYS A 560 -0.52 8.66 -0.58
N TRP A 561 -0.71 8.60 0.73
CA TRP A 561 -0.05 7.59 1.57
C TRP A 561 -0.52 6.18 1.24
N ILE A 562 -1.84 5.93 1.15
CA ILE A 562 -2.36 4.61 0.73
C ILE A 562 -1.98 4.28 -0.72
N SER A 563 -1.81 5.28 -1.59
CA SER A 563 -1.34 5.08 -2.97
C SER A 563 0.10 4.58 -3.05
N THR A 564 0.90 4.70 -2.00
CA THR A 564 2.25 4.09 -1.96
C THR A 564 2.20 2.56 -1.97
N PHE A 565 1.04 1.97 -1.69
CA PHE A 565 0.82 0.52 -1.80
C PHE A 565 0.31 0.09 -3.18
N VAL A 566 0.01 1.02 -4.09
CA VAL A 566 -0.61 0.74 -5.40
C VAL A 566 0.46 0.59 -6.48
N TYR A 567 0.42 -0.53 -7.21
CA TYR A 567 1.42 -0.84 -8.23
C TYR A 567 1.23 0.05 -9.47
N PHE A 568 2.28 0.79 -9.86
CA PHE A 568 2.26 1.61 -11.08
C PHE A 568 2.85 0.90 -12.30
N TRP A 569 3.17 -0.38 -12.16
CA TRP A 569 3.76 -1.19 -13.21
C TRP A 569 3.33 -2.66 -13.07
N SER A 570 3.40 -3.40 -14.17
CA SER A 570 3.06 -4.82 -14.18
C SER A 570 4.27 -5.65 -13.77
N VAL A 571 4.14 -6.38 -12.68
CA VAL A 571 5.16 -7.30 -12.19
C VAL A 571 5.23 -8.53 -13.10
N PRO A 572 6.43 -8.98 -13.53
CA PRO A 572 6.55 -10.22 -14.27
C PRO A 572 6.30 -11.43 -13.37
N PHE A 573 5.28 -12.21 -13.69
CA PHE A 573 5.00 -13.50 -13.03
C PHE A 573 5.86 -14.63 -13.61
N ARG A 574 6.11 -15.67 -12.80
CA ARG A 574 6.82 -16.88 -13.22
C ARG A 574 5.95 -17.69 -14.19
N PRO A 575 6.48 -18.16 -15.33
CA PRO A 575 5.72 -18.98 -16.27
C PRO A 575 5.13 -20.24 -15.62
N GLY A 576 3.91 -20.63 -16.00
CA GLY A 576 3.21 -21.80 -15.46
C GLY A 576 2.59 -21.61 -14.08
N THR A 577 2.55 -20.37 -13.58
CA THR A 577 1.79 -19.99 -12.39
C THR A 577 0.39 -19.52 -12.78
N LEU A 578 -0.55 -19.60 -11.84
CA LEU A 578 -1.96 -19.27 -12.10
C LEU A 578 -2.15 -17.84 -12.63
N CYS A 579 -1.45 -16.85 -12.05
CA CYS A 579 -1.49 -15.46 -12.52
C CYS A 579 -0.90 -15.32 -13.92
N ALA A 580 0.23 -15.98 -14.22
CA ALA A 580 0.83 -15.93 -15.55
C ALA A 580 -0.09 -16.55 -16.62
N ASP A 581 -0.66 -17.71 -16.33
CA ASP A 581 -1.52 -18.46 -17.26
C ASP A 581 -2.86 -17.73 -17.54
N ASN A 582 -3.32 -16.92 -16.60
CA ASN A 582 -4.53 -16.09 -16.76
C ASN A 582 -4.26 -14.67 -17.26
N GLY A 583 -3.01 -14.29 -17.51
CA GLY A 583 -2.64 -12.95 -17.95
C GLY A 583 -2.97 -11.87 -16.92
N PHE A 584 -2.81 -12.17 -15.63
CA PHE A 584 -3.01 -11.21 -14.54
C PHE A 584 -2.10 -9.99 -14.73
N ASP A 585 -2.66 -8.80 -14.57
CA ASP A 585 -1.93 -7.54 -14.62
C ASP A 585 -1.96 -6.89 -13.24
N SER A 586 -0.78 -6.66 -12.64
CA SER A 586 -0.68 -6.07 -11.31
C SER A 586 -0.80 -4.55 -11.31
N VAL A 587 -0.88 -3.89 -12.48
CA VAL A 587 -1.05 -2.43 -12.53
C VAL A 587 -2.33 -2.01 -11.79
N PHE A 588 -2.20 -0.99 -10.95
CA PHE A 588 -3.20 -0.48 -10.00
C PHE A 588 -3.66 -1.44 -8.89
N TRP A 589 -3.09 -2.63 -8.76
CA TRP A 589 -3.38 -3.47 -7.59
C TRP A 589 -2.74 -2.90 -6.32
N PRO A 590 -3.47 -2.83 -5.20
CA PRO A 590 -2.91 -2.44 -3.91
C PRO A 590 -2.26 -3.64 -3.20
N GLY A 591 -1.14 -3.40 -2.53
CA GLY A 591 -0.63 -4.26 -1.45
C GLY A 591 -1.38 -4.06 -0.14
N VAL A 592 -0.94 -4.73 0.93
CA VAL A 592 -1.61 -4.70 2.25
C VAL A 592 -0.79 -3.98 3.29
N SER A 593 0.36 -4.54 3.67
CA SER A 593 1.18 -4.03 4.76
C SER A 593 2.64 -4.36 4.56
N VAL A 594 3.50 -3.74 5.37
CA VAL A 594 4.92 -4.09 5.44
C VAL A 594 5.15 -5.58 5.80
N GLN A 595 4.21 -6.19 6.53
CA GLN A 595 4.28 -7.59 6.96
C GLN A 595 3.63 -8.55 5.95
N ASN A 596 2.54 -8.13 5.31
CA ASN A 596 1.75 -8.91 4.36
C ASN A 596 1.97 -8.39 2.94
N MET A 597 2.92 -9.00 2.22
CA MET A 597 3.43 -8.54 0.92
C MET A 597 2.73 -9.23 -0.27
N HIS A 598 1.40 -9.33 -0.21
CA HIS A 598 0.53 -9.82 -1.30
C HIS A 598 -0.38 -8.70 -1.81
N LEU A 599 -1.03 -8.91 -2.96
CA LEU A 599 -2.06 -8.00 -3.47
C LEU A 599 -3.45 -8.43 -2.98
N ASP A 600 -4.32 -7.45 -2.72
CA ASP A 600 -5.71 -7.70 -2.31
C ASP A 600 -6.69 -6.67 -2.91
N VAL A 601 -7.98 -6.79 -2.59
CA VAL A 601 -9.02 -5.84 -3.04
C VAL A 601 -9.43 -4.83 -1.97
N TYR A 602 -8.63 -4.60 -0.94
CA TYR A 602 -9.00 -3.74 0.17
C TYR A 602 -8.59 -2.28 -0.08
N PHE A 603 -9.38 -1.50 -0.82
CA PHE A 603 -9.05 -0.10 -1.12
C PHE A 603 -10.32 0.77 -1.28
N PRO A 604 -10.31 2.06 -0.89
CA PRO A 604 -11.44 2.96 -1.10
C PRO A 604 -11.47 3.52 -2.53
N ALA A 605 -11.61 2.66 -3.54
CA ALA A 605 -11.40 2.99 -4.95
C ALA A 605 -12.34 4.10 -5.45
N TYR A 606 -13.63 4.01 -5.11
CA TYR A 606 -14.62 5.01 -5.49
C TYR A 606 -14.38 6.34 -4.78
N GLU A 607 -14.09 6.31 -3.47
CA GLU A 607 -13.90 7.52 -2.68
C GLU A 607 -12.62 8.27 -3.07
N VAL A 608 -11.54 7.56 -3.41
CA VAL A 608 -10.31 8.17 -3.96
C VAL A 608 -10.58 8.80 -5.33
N TYR A 609 -11.35 8.10 -6.19
CA TYR A 609 -11.77 8.63 -7.48
C TYR A 609 -12.61 9.92 -7.32
N ASP A 610 -13.66 9.89 -6.49
CA ASP A 610 -14.57 11.01 -6.27
C ASP A 610 -13.85 12.19 -5.61
N PHE A 611 -12.94 11.92 -4.66
CA PHE A 611 -12.08 12.96 -4.09
C PHE A 611 -11.19 13.63 -5.16
N GLY A 612 -10.58 12.86 -6.05
CA GLY A 612 -9.80 13.38 -7.18
C GLY A 612 -10.64 14.27 -8.10
N VAL A 613 -11.86 13.83 -8.45
CA VAL A 613 -12.81 14.62 -9.24
C VAL A 613 -13.16 15.94 -8.53
N ARG A 614 -13.55 15.89 -7.25
CA ARG A 614 -13.97 17.07 -6.47
C ARG A 614 -12.86 18.09 -6.25
N THR A 615 -11.62 17.64 -6.16
CA THR A 615 -10.46 18.51 -5.87
C THR A 615 -9.65 18.90 -7.10
N GLY A 616 -9.96 18.34 -8.27
CA GLY A 616 -9.18 18.52 -9.50
C GLY A 616 -7.83 17.79 -9.48
N ASP A 617 -7.66 16.80 -8.61
CA ASP A 617 -6.45 15.97 -8.53
C ASP A 617 -6.59 14.79 -9.51
N ASP A 618 -6.10 15.00 -10.74
CA ASP A 618 -6.18 14.03 -11.82
C ASP A 618 -5.42 12.73 -11.52
N ASP A 619 -4.35 12.79 -10.72
CA ASP A 619 -3.56 11.63 -10.36
C ASP A 619 -4.35 10.72 -9.40
N LEU A 620 -4.94 11.29 -8.35
CA LEU A 620 -5.82 10.53 -7.45
C LEU A 620 -7.08 10.01 -8.17
N ARG A 621 -7.67 10.80 -9.07
CA ARG A 621 -8.79 10.35 -9.91
C ARG A 621 -8.40 9.09 -10.70
N ARG A 622 -7.24 9.12 -11.37
CA ARG A 622 -6.73 7.98 -12.15
C ARG A 622 -6.41 6.76 -11.28
N ILE A 623 -5.87 6.97 -10.08
CA ILE A 623 -5.58 5.86 -9.15
C ILE A 623 -6.88 5.18 -8.71
N GLY A 624 -7.89 5.94 -8.26
CA GLY A 624 -9.16 5.37 -7.83
C GLY A 624 -9.88 4.60 -8.94
N GLN A 625 -9.92 5.17 -10.15
CA GLN A 625 -10.46 4.50 -11.33
C GLN A 625 -9.65 3.24 -11.70
N GLY A 626 -8.32 3.35 -11.68
CA GLY A 626 -7.41 2.28 -12.01
C GLY A 626 -7.53 1.07 -11.09
N VAL A 627 -7.66 1.29 -9.79
CA VAL A 627 -7.85 0.22 -8.80
C VAL A 627 -9.16 -0.54 -9.07
N MET A 628 -10.27 0.17 -9.36
CA MET A 628 -11.53 -0.47 -9.71
C MET A 628 -11.40 -1.32 -10.98
N SER A 629 -10.72 -0.81 -12.01
CA SER A 629 -10.45 -1.55 -13.24
C SER A 629 -9.57 -2.79 -12.99
N ALA A 630 -8.56 -2.68 -12.14
CA ALA A 630 -7.64 -3.77 -11.81
C ALA A 630 -8.33 -4.95 -11.12
N TRP A 631 -9.28 -4.69 -10.23
CA TRP A 631 -10.03 -5.73 -9.50
C TRP A 631 -10.89 -6.65 -10.36
N SER A 632 -11.10 -6.30 -11.64
CA SER A 632 -11.71 -7.24 -12.60
C SER A 632 -10.87 -8.52 -12.79
N HIS A 633 -9.55 -8.44 -12.59
CA HIS A 633 -8.66 -9.59 -12.58
C HIS A 633 -8.91 -10.47 -11.35
N GLY A 634 -8.82 -11.80 -11.49
CA GLY A 634 -9.02 -12.72 -10.37
C GLY A 634 -10.48 -13.01 -10.01
N ILE A 635 -11.46 -12.36 -10.66
CA ILE A 635 -12.87 -12.71 -10.48
C ILE A 635 -13.19 -13.98 -11.27
N VAL A 636 -13.73 -14.98 -10.57
CA VAL A 636 -14.14 -16.26 -11.15
C VAL A 636 -15.26 -16.05 -12.15
N ARG A 637 -15.06 -16.38 -13.43
CA ARG A 637 -16.10 -16.22 -14.48
C ARG A 637 -16.99 -17.45 -14.64
N TYR A 638 -16.44 -18.62 -14.37
CA TYR A 638 -17.12 -19.91 -14.45
C TYR A 638 -16.51 -20.87 -13.41
N PRO A 639 -17.22 -21.93 -12.99
CA PRO A 639 -16.70 -22.89 -12.02
C PRO A 639 -15.34 -23.47 -12.44
N GLY A 640 -14.36 -23.39 -11.54
CA GLY A 640 -12.97 -23.84 -11.76
C GLY A 640 -12.03 -22.75 -12.28
N ASP A 641 -12.53 -21.59 -12.71
CA ASP A 641 -11.69 -20.41 -12.97
C ASP A 641 -11.01 -19.99 -11.65
N TRP A 642 -9.74 -19.60 -11.71
CA TRP A 642 -8.94 -19.25 -10.53
C TRP A 642 -8.92 -20.29 -9.39
N ASN A 643 -9.16 -21.58 -9.69
CA ASN A 643 -9.27 -22.66 -8.70
C ASN A 643 -10.38 -22.49 -7.65
N LEU A 644 -11.42 -21.72 -7.97
CA LEU A 644 -12.61 -21.54 -7.12
C LEU A 644 -13.86 -22.02 -7.85
N VAL A 645 -14.86 -22.47 -7.09
CA VAL A 645 -16.04 -23.16 -7.66
C VAL A 645 -17.19 -22.22 -8.02
N THR A 646 -17.31 -21.06 -7.36
CA THR A 646 -18.48 -20.18 -7.48
C THR A 646 -18.13 -18.93 -8.30
N PRO A 647 -18.83 -18.66 -9.42
CA PRO A 647 -18.65 -17.43 -10.19
C PRO A 647 -18.85 -16.16 -9.35
N GLY A 648 -17.97 -15.18 -9.54
CA GLY A 648 -17.93 -13.91 -8.80
C GLY A 648 -17.07 -13.92 -7.54
N GLU A 649 -16.77 -15.10 -7.01
CA GLU A 649 -15.76 -15.24 -5.96
C GLU A 649 -14.37 -14.85 -6.47
N GLN A 650 -13.46 -14.59 -5.54
CA GLN A 650 -12.10 -14.13 -5.84
C GLN A 650 -11.21 -14.45 -4.64
N SER A 651 -9.97 -14.86 -4.88
CA SER A 651 -8.97 -15.09 -3.85
C SER A 651 -8.67 -13.81 -3.06
N GLU A 652 -8.36 -13.94 -1.77
CA GLU A 652 -7.90 -12.82 -0.95
C GLU A 652 -6.53 -12.32 -1.41
N GLN A 653 -5.62 -13.24 -1.77
CA GLN A 653 -4.21 -12.93 -1.95
C GLN A 653 -3.71 -13.36 -3.33
N PHE A 654 -3.09 -12.42 -4.05
CA PHE A 654 -2.30 -12.69 -5.25
C PHE A 654 -0.82 -12.41 -4.96
N PHE A 655 0.06 -13.36 -5.25
CA PHE A 655 1.48 -13.28 -4.87
C PHE A 655 2.34 -12.79 -6.04
N GLN A 656 2.49 -11.49 -6.16
CA GLN A 656 3.34 -10.82 -7.14
C GLN A 656 4.85 -10.91 -6.85
N THR A 657 5.25 -11.20 -5.62
CA THR A 657 6.67 -11.21 -5.20
C THR A 657 7.17 -12.61 -4.84
N ASN A 658 8.45 -12.72 -4.51
CA ASN A 658 9.02 -13.87 -3.79
C ASN A 658 8.52 -13.87 -2.34
N TYR A 659 7.20 -14.01 -2.15
CA TYR A 659 6.50 -13.99 -0.87
C TYR A 659 5.32 -14.94 -0.90
N MET A 660 4.97 -15.50 0.25
CA MET A 660 3.73 -16.21 0.48
C MET A 660 3.23 -16.02 1.92
N GLN A 661 1.94 -16.19 2.14
CA GLN A 661 1.34 -16.17 3.48
C GLN A 661 0.37 -17.34 3.62
N GLY A 662 0.42 -18.03 4.76
CA GLY A 662 -0.43 -19.18 5.04
C GLY A 662 0.29 -20.52 4.86
N PRO A 663 -0.45 -21.63 4.69
CA PRO A 663 0.10 -22.99 4.67
C PRO A 663 0.76 -23.38 3.33
N PHE A 664 1.20 -22.41 2.53
CA PHE A 664 1.68 -22.64 1.17
C PHE A 664 3.20 -22.84 1.08
N GLU A 665 3.68 -23.20 -0.11
CA GLU A 665 5.09 -23.47 -0.41
C GLU A 665 5.68 -22.46 -1.39
N GLN A 666 7.02 -22.35 -1.49
CA GLN A 666 7.69 -21.37 -2.36
C GLN A 666 7.35 -21.52 -3.85
N THR A 667 6.75 -22.64 -4.26
CA THR A 667 6.27 -22.88 -5.62
C THR A 667 5.23 -21.89 -6.09
N ILE A 668 4.51 -21.23 -5.16
CA ILE A 668 3.51 -20.21 -5.48
C ILE A 668 4.07 -18.78 -5.53
N TRP A 669 5.36 -18.59 -5.27
CA TRP A 669 6.01 -17.28 -5.39
C TRP A 669 5.92 -16.74 -6.82
N ARG A 670 5.69 -15.43 -6.95
CA ARG A 670 5.60 -14.71 -8.21
C ARG A 670 4.57 -15.33 -9.17
N GLY A 671 3.33 -15.49 -8.71
CA GLY A 671 2.17 -15.71 -9.57
C GLY A 671 1.17 -16.75 -9.07
N GLY A 672 1.33 -17.27 -7.86
CA GLY A 672 0.27 -18.02 -7.20
C GLY A 672 -0.78 -17.11 -6.55
N THR A 673 -1.83 -17.75 -6.06
CA THR A 673 -2.88 -17.12 -5.24
C THR A 673 -3.11 -17.98 -4.00
N ASN A 674 -3.70 -17.40 -2.96
CA ASN A 674 -4.33 -18.22 -1.93
C ASN A 674 -5.74 -18.61 -2.37
N VAL A 675 -6.35 -19.59 -1.70
CA VAL A 675 -7.78 -19.92 -1.90
C VAL A 675 -8.66 -19.38 -0.78
N TRP A 676 -8.07 -18.69 0.21
CA TRP A 676 -8.85 -18.09 1.30
C TRP A 676 -9.79 -17.03 0.74
N ASN A 677 -11.07 -17.15 1.06
CA ASN A 677 -12.12 -16.38 0.40
C ASN A 677 -13.20 -15.84 1.37
N PRO A 678 -12.84 -14.89 2.24
CA PRO A 678 -13.80 -14.20 3.08
C PRO A 678 -14.69 -13.23 2.28
N VAL A 679 -15.91 -13.02 2.74
CA VAL A 679 -16.96 -12.32 1.96
C VAL A 679 -16.70 -10.83 1.78
N TRP A 680 -15.78 -10.23 2.55
CA TRP A 680 -15.40 -8.83 2.34
C TRP A 680 -14.91 -8.55 0.91
N ILE A 681 -14.32 -9.54 0.25
CA ILE A 681 -13.85 -9.46 -1.14
C ILE A 681 -15.03 -9.24 -2.10
N VAL A 682 -16.18 -9.86 -1.80
CA VAL A 682 -17.43 -9.60 -2.52
C VAL A 682 -17.97 -8.21 -2.16
N ALA A 683 -18.01 -7.91 -0.86
CA ALA A 683 -18.59 -6.67 -0.34
C ALA A 683 -17.90 -5.42 -0.90
N LEU A 684 -16.57 -5.35 -0.85
CA LEU A 684 -15.78 -4.19 -1.27
C LEU A 684 -15.89 -3.94 -2.77
N VAL A 685 -15.65 -4.97 -3.59
CA VAL A 685 -15.69 -4.84 -5.05
C VAL A 685 -17.10 -4.50 -5.51
N LEU A 686 -18.13 -5.15 -4.96
CA LEU A 686 -19.52 -4.86 -5.32
C LEU A 686 -19.93 -3.46 -4.89
N SER A 687 -19.58 -3.04 -3.67
CA SER A 687 -19.95 -1.70 -3.19
C SER A 687 -19.29 -0.60 -4.02
N ALA A 688 -18.02 -0.76 -4.37
CA ALA A 688 -17.32 0.19 -5.22
C ALA A 688 -17.95 0.23 -6.62
N ALA A 689 -18.21 -0.94 -7.23
CA ALA A 689 -18.79 -1.02 -8.56
C ALA A 689 -20.19 -0.37 -8.64
N LEU A 690 -21.04 -0.60 -7.62
CA LEU A 690 -22.35 0.03 -7.51
C LEU A 690 -22.24 1.56 -7.36
N SER A 691 -21.30 2.06 -6.56
CA SER A 691 -21.04 3.49 -6.43
C SER A 691 -20.58 4.10 -7.76
N PHE A 692 -19.64 3.47 -8.47
CA PHE A 692 -19.24 3.93 -9.81
C PHE A 692 -20.41 3.98 -10.80
N LYS A 693 -21.33 3.01 -10.71
CA LYS A 693 -22.48 2.91 -11.61
C LYS A 693 -23.58 3.93 -11.32
N TYR A 694 -23.91 4.13 -10.05
CA TYR A 694 -25.13 4.85 -9.65
C TYR A 694 -24.88 6.18 -8.94
N HIS A 695 -23.69 6.44 -8.39
CA HIS A 695 -23.41 7.66 -7.63
C HIS A 695 -22.62 8.72 -8.42
N ASN A 696 -22.24 8.41 -9.68
CA ASN A 696 -21.66 9.36 -10.64
C ASN A 696 -22.71 10.21 -11.40
N GLN A 697 -24.00 10.13 -11.03
CA GLN A 697 -25.11 10.80 -11.75
C GLN A 697 -25.66 12.01 -11.01
#